data_AF-A0A842N7S5-F1
#
_entry.id   AF-A0A842N7S5-F1
#
_cell.length_a   1.000
_cell.length_b   1.000
_cell.length_c   1.000
_cell.angle_alpha   90.00
_cell.angle_beta   90.00
_cell.angle_gamma   90.00
#
_symmetry.space_group_name_H-M   'P 1'
#
loop_
_entity.id
_entity.type
_entity.pdbx_description
1 polymer ?
#
loop_
_entity_poly.entity_id
_entity_poly.type
_entity_poly.pdbx_seq_one_letter_code
_entity_poly.pdbx_strand_id
1 'polypeptide(L)'
;MVDSHDPLSPVFRYAVISDTHLRPSGESSSPWKTNLLTNDRARWVAHAINAHSPDLVIHLGDIVHPVPHLPTYGSASEVAREIMGSLTCPCYLVPGNHDVGDKDNPTVPSYIINEEYIEDFHRYHGPTFQSFDHGGIHFVTINSLALNSGLSEEAEQREWLEDDLHEHRGRWIHVFSHYPPYLHLPDEPSNYDNLDQPARRWLLDLIEEHNVEAFFAGHVHQFFYKRHGETDIYNLLSTCNLRQDFANLFRVEAVEEYGRNDAAKLGYCIVDVYENGHVARIYRSYGRTLKEGETLQHETKIQTHYPSEGFPSPLGVQLRYPIAEVTELPYMGPVDEFVRKKARNDYTTLGLWETGIRTVRLPLADLIDETTRRRLHELHGMGSRYGFFTVNTPKPDMIAEHSHLVDFLEVILPWETVHDTLPNASGLREALNLPVYVANIESSVHRERTGPKFSHYMSHGFHIDDTSKLKTILPQRGAVDGFVFEVGQSDHPLSTIRRISDYAKGEDFKALVNVRLAPEDPADYPQDHNHTANRVAEAAVAGFAHPNVKIFLDTFMDHDRGYFPRAGLYDRRLNPRRAALVLRHLNSAINAHGIDITTPTKQVTNGWTTITFHSPQTSYCLHLPHTTDAPLLQTEPTTIDLTTGAINTRKLSEGTQHLTVQPSQSLTQARIRK
;
A
#
# COMPACT_ATOMS: atom_id res chain seq x y z
N MET A 1 -17.49 9.31 5.11
CA MET A 1 -16.54 10.38 5.40
C MET A 1 -16.33 11.18 4.13
N VAL A 2 -16.83 12.43 4.18
CA VAL A 2 -16.50 13.62 3.39
C VAL A 2 -16.53 13.49 1.84
N ASP A 3 -17.70 13.75 1.25
CA ASP A 3 -17.91 14.09 -0.17
C ASP A 3 -17.56 15.57 -0.47
N SER A 4 -16.53 16.15 0.18
CA SER A 4 -16.05 17.49 -0.17
C SER A 4 -14.86 17.38 -1.12
N HIS A 5 -15.05 17.86 -2.34
CA HIS A 5 -14.11 17.77 -3.46
C HIS A 5 -12.90 18.73 -3.37
N ASP A 6 -12.69 19.42 -2.24
CA ASP A 6 -11.47 20.21 -2.03
C ASP A 6 -10.38 19.32 -1.41
N PRO A 7 -9.14 19.37 -1.93
CA PRO A 7 -8.03 18.63 -1.35
C PRO A 7 -7.80 19.14 0.09
N LEU A 8 -8.11 18.30 1.07
CA LEU A 8 -7.78 18.56 2.46
C LEU A 8 -6.25 18.77 2.54
N SER A 9 -5.85 19.94 3.00
CA SER A 9 -4.46 20.20 3.33
C SER A 9 -4.21 19.71 4.76
N PRO A 10 -3.12 18.97 5.03
CA PRO A 10 -2.80 18.59 6.40
C PRO A 10 -2.57 19.84 7.26
N VAL A 11 -3.00 19.77 8.52
CA VAL A 11 -2.78 20.82 9.53
C VAL A 11 -1.29 20.94 9.81
N PHE A 12 -0.61 19.81 9.94
CA PHE A 12 0.83 19.69 10.07
C PHE A 12 1.25 18.27 9.66
N ARG A 13 2.56 18.00 9.64
CA ARG A 13 3.04 16.65 9.39
C ARG A 13 4.27 16.32 10.22
N TYR A 14 4.47 15.04 10.51
CA TYR A 14 5.67 14.57 11.18
C TYR A 14 6.23 13.33 10.50
N ALA A 15 7.51 13.05 10.72
CA ALA A 15 8.15 11.85 10.19
C ALA A 15 8.32 10.79 11.28
N VAL A 16 8.25 9.52 10.89
CA VAL A 16 8.58 8.39 11.76
C VAL A 16 9.58 7.51 11.05
N ILE A 17 10.69 7.22 11.73
CA ILE A 17 11.74 6.30 11.27
C ILE A 17 11.99 5.22 12.31
N SER A 18 12.61 4.13 11.91
CA SER A 18 12.88 2.99 12.79
C SER A 18 14.13 2.25 12.37
N ASP A 19 14.78 1.60 13.34
CA ASP A 19 15.82 0.60 13.16
C ASP A 19 16.92 1.08 12.19
N THR A 20 17.60 2.17 12.55
CA THR A 20 18.70 2.71 11.75
C THR A 20 19.98 1.91 11.92
N HIS A 21 20.17 1.23 13.07
CA HIS A 21 21.32 0.38 13.36
C HIS A 21 22.64 1.06 12.98
N LEU A 22 22.82 2.30 13.43
CA LEU A 22 24.00 3.10 13.13
C LEU A 22 25.24 2.47 13.76
N ARG A 23 26.30 2.41 12.98
CA ARG A 23 27.55 1.75 13.36
C ARG A 23 28.60 2.78 13.74
N PRO A 24 29.59 2.39 14.57
CA PRO A 24 30.80 3.19 14.74
C PRO A 24 31.52 3.37 13.39
N SER A 25 32.32 4.42 13.27
CA SER A 25 33.11 4.67 12.05
C SER A 25 34.07 3.52 11.75
N GLY A 26 33.98 2.93 10.55
CA GLY A 26 34.93 1.94 10.03
C GLY A 26 34.73 0.48 10.48
N GLU A 27 34.07 0.22 11.60
CA GLU A 27 33.87 -1.14 12.13
C GLU A 27 32.44 -1.66 11.89
N SER A 28 32.30 -2.98 11.72
CA SER A 28 31.01 -3.67 11.74
C SER A 28 31.19 -5.00 12.47
N SER A 29 30.43 -5.20 13.54
CA SER A 29 30.32 -6.49 14.23
C SER A 29 29.53 -7.52 13.42
N SER A 30 28.71 -7.08 12.46
CA SER A 30 27.95 -7.96 11.56
C SER A 30 28.80 -8.41 10.36
N PRO A 31 28.72 -9.70 9.96
CA PRO A 31 29.40 -10.22 8.78
C PRO A 31 28.71 -9.85 7.45
N TRP A 32 27.51 -9.24 7.50
CA TRP A 32 26.70 -8.96 6.30
C TRP A 32 27.01 -7.59 5.71
N LYS A 33 27.05 -7.50 4.37
CA LYS A 33 27.38 -6.28 3.64
C LYS A 33 26.32 -5.21 3.76
N THR A 34 25.03 -5.59 3.88
CA THR A 34 23.94 -4.63 4.09
C THR A 34 24.16 -3.81 5.35
N ASN A 35 24.75 -4.41 6.39
CA ASN A 35 25.09 -3.68 7.61
C ASN A 35 26.13 -2.60 7.32
N LEU A 36 27.03 -2.75 6.33
CA LEU A 36 28.00 -1.69 6.01
C LEU A 36 27.33 -0.41 5.48
N LEU A 37 26.10 -0.50 4.99
CA LEU A 37 25.36 0.58 4.37
C LEU A 37 24.51 1.38 5.36
N THR A 38 24.40 0.97 6.63
CA THR A 38 23.42 1.56 7.57
C THR A 38 23.58 3.07 7.75
N ASN A 39 24.81 3.54 8.02
CA ASN A 39 25.11 4.97 8.17
C ASN A 39 24.77 5.79 6.91
N ASP A 40 25.13 5.30 5.72
CA ASP A 40 24.86 6.00 4.46
C ASP A 40 23.36 6.01 4.10
N ARG A 41 22.63 4.94 4.45
CA ARG A 41 21.17 4.86 4.29
C ARG A 41 20.47 5.83 5.24
N ALA A 42 20.87 5.87 6.51
CA ALA A 42 20.31 6.78 7.50
C ALA A 42 20.55 8.24 7.12
N ARG A 43 21.75 8.62 6.65
CA ARG A 43 22.00 9.96 6.10
C ARG A 43 21.06 10.27 4.94
N TRP A 44 20.95 9.36 3.97
CA TRP A 44 20.04 9.58 2.84
C TRP A 44 18.59 9.79 3.30
N VAL A 45 18.11 8.98 4.25
CA VAL A 45 16.76 9.07 4.81
C VAL A 45 16.57 10.40 5.55
N ALA A 46 17.51 10.84 6.39
CA ALA A 46 17.42 12.13 7.09
C ALA A 46 17.28 13.30 6.10
N HIS A 47 18.10 13.32 5.05
CA HIS A 47 17.98 14.33 3.99
C HIS A 47 16.67 14.22 3.19
N ALA A 48 16.20 13.01 2.92
CA ALA A 48 14.93 12.80 2.23
C ALA A 48 13.72 13.25 3.09
N ILE A 49 13.79 13.09 4.41
CA ILE A 49 12.79 13.56 5.37
C ILE A 49 12.73 15.09 5.39
N ASN A 50 13.89 15.77 5.41
CA ASN A 50 13.94 17.24 5.36
C ASN A 50 13.20 17.82 4.14
N ALA A 51 13.21 17.12 3.00
CA ALA A 51 12.50 17.54 1.80
C ALA A 51 10.96 17.56 1.96
N HIS A 52 10.42 16.83 2.94
CA HIS A 52 8.99 16.88 3.29
C HIS A 52 8.64 18.04 4.22
N SER A 53 9.63 18.73 4.78
CA SER A 53 9.46 19.80 5.77
C SER A 53 8.56 19.40 6.96
N PRO A 54 8.83 18.27 7.66
CA PRO A 54 8.06 17.89 8.82
C PRO A 54 8.32 18.83 10.01
N ASP A 55 7.34 18.93 10.89
CA ASP A 55 7.42 19.68 12.13
C ASP A 55 8.32 19.00 13.18
N LEU A 56 8.35 17.66 13.18
CA LEU A 56 9.15 16.83 14.07
C LEU A 56 9.42 15.44 13.47
N VAL A 57 10.38 14.72 14.05
CA VAL A 57 10.68 13.32 13.75
C VAL A 57 10.60 12.46 15.02
N ILE A 58 10.02 11.27 14.91
CA ILE A 58 10.12 10.22 15.94
C ILE A 58 10.98 9.06 15.41
N HIS A 59 11.98 8.63 16.17
CA HIS A 59 12.75 7.41 15.89
C HIS A 59 12.32 6.29 16.83
N LEU A 60 11.81 5.18 16.30
CA LEU A 60 11.22 4.07 17.06
C LEU A 60 12.25 3.08 17.63
N GLY A 61 13.43 3.53 18.03
CA GLY A 61 14.48 2.66 18.58
C GLY A 61 15.30 1.87 17.57
N ASP A 62 16.26 1.13 18.12
CA ASP A 62 17.39 0.50 17.42
C ASP A 62 18.17 1.56 16.63
N ILE A 63 18.58 2.60 17.35
CA ILE A 63 19.29 3.77 16.82
C ILE A 63 20.70 3.36 16.43
N VAL A 64 21.39 2.64 17.31
CA VAL A 64 22.74 2.14 17.08
C VAL A 64 22.73 0.62 16.95
N HIS A 65 23.69 0.08 16.19
CA HIS A 65 23.85 -1.36 16.05
C HIS A 65 24.59 -2.04 17.22
N PRO A 66 25.71 -1.52 17.75
CA PRO A 66 26.29 -2.12 18.94
C PRO A 66 25.32 -1.98 20.11
N VAL A 67 25.16 -3.05 20.87
CA VAL A 67 24.44 -3.08 22.15
C VAL A 67 25.25 -2.42 23.27
N PRO A 68 24.63 -1.93 24.35
CA PRO A 68 25.27 -1.04 25.34
C PRO A 68 26.55 -1.60 25.99
N HIS A 69 26.63 -2.92 26.20
CA HIS A 69 27.80 -3.55 26.79
C HIS A 69 29.06 -3.57 25.90
N LEU A 70 28.92 -3.23 24.61
CA LEU A 70 30.06 -3.21 23.69
C LEU A 70 30.82 -1.88 23.81
N PRO A 71 32.17 -1.89 23.81
CA PRO A 71 32.97 -0.67 23.89
C PRO A 71 32.71 0.36 22.77
N THR A 72 32.08 -0.06 21.68
CA THR A 72 31.75 0.76 20.52
C THR A 72 30.37 1.44 20.60
N TYR A 73 29.59 1.21 21.66
CA TYR A 73 28.27 1.84 21.85
C TYR A 73 28.35 3.37 21.85
N GLY A 74 29.24 3.94 22.67
CA GLY A 74 29.40 5.39 22.75
C GLY A 74 29.87 6.03 21.42
N SER A 75 30.77 5.39 20.68
CA SER A 75 31.22 5.91 19.38
C SER A 75 30.17 5.79 18.28
N ALA A 76 29.33 4.74 18.30
CA ALA A 76 28.17 4.64 17.42
C ALA A 76 27.11 5.69 17.77
N SER A 77 26.88 5.95 19.06
CA SER A 77 25.95 6.97 19.55
C SER A 77 26.37 8.37 19.10
N GLU A 78 27.67 8.64 19.03
CA GLU A 78 28.20 9.90 18.49
C GLU A 78 27.94 10.04 16.98
N VAL A 79 28.13 8.98 16.21
CA VAL A 79 27.75 8.95 14.78
C VAL A 79 26.24 9.13 14.61
N ALA A 80 25.44 8.54 15.50
CA ALA A 80 24.00 8.72 15.50
C ALA A 80 23.61 10.18 15.72
N ARG A 81 24.21 10.84 16.69
CA ARG A 81 24.00 12.27 16.95
C ARG A 81 24.37 13.14 15.75
N GLU A 82 25.47 12.84 15.06
CA GLU A 82 25.88 13.56 13.85
C GLU A 82 24.85 13.41 12.73
N ILE A 83 24.47 12.16 12.40
CA ILE A 83 23.55 11.87 11.29
C ILE A 83 22.16 12.42 11.59
N MET A 84 21.63 12.16 12.78
CA MET A 84 20.31 12.63 13.20
C MET A 84 20.27 14.16 13.37
N GLY A 85 21.40 14.77 13.74
CA GLY A 85 21.56 16.22 13.81
C GLY A 85 21.47 16.93 12.45
N SER A 86 21.46 16.21 11.34
CA SER A 86 21.19 16.76 10.00
C SER A 86 19.71 17.01 9.72
N LEU A 87 18.80 16.51 10.57
CA LEU A 87 17.37 16.79 10.48
C LEU A 87 17.11 18.29 10.77
N THR A 88 16.21 18.90 10.00
CA THR A 88 15.90 20.33 10.12
C THR A 88 14.86 20.66 11.20
N CYS A 89 14.38 19.65 11.93
CA CYS A 89 13.36 19.75 12.97
C CYS A 89 13.74 18.88 14.18
N PRO A 90 13.07 19.05 15.35
CA PRO A 90 13.33 18.22 16.53
C PRO A 90 13.14 16.73 16.24
N CYS A 91 14.02 15.90 16.79
CA CYS A 91 13.94 14.45 16.71
C CYS A 91 13.81 13.85 18.13
N TYR A 92 12.77 13.06 18.35
CA TYR A 92 12.52 12.34 19.59
C TYR A 92 12.91 10.87 19.41
N LEU A 93 13.63 10.32 20.38
CA LEU A 93 14.22 8.99 20.29
C LEU A 93 13.53 8.05 21.29
N VAL A 94 12.98 6.95 20.79
CA VAL A 94 12.44 5.84 21.58
C VAL A 94 13.55 4.80 21.76
N PRO A 95 13.72 4.16 22.93
CA PRO A 95 14.73 3.12 23.10
C PRO A 95 14.31 1.80 22.42
N GLY A 96 15.22 1.20 21.65
CA GLY A 96 15.12 -0.17 21.14
C GLY A 96 16.06 -1.14 21.84
N ASN A 97 15.99 -2.44 21.50
CA ASN A 97 16.71 -3.45 22.27
C ASN A 97 18.22 -3.39 22.05
N HIS A 98 18.65 -2.81 20.92
CA HIS A 98 20.04 -2.44 20.71
C HIS A 98 20.48 -1.22 21.52
N ASP A 99 19.55 -0.43 22.05
CA ASP A 99 19.85 0.82 22.74
C ASP A 99 19.86 0.67 24.28
N VAL A 100 19.00 -0.19 24.84
CA VAL A 100 18.91 -0.43 26.31
C VAL A 100 18.95 -1.90 26.72
N GLY A 101 19.13 -2.85 25.78
CA GLY A 101 19.08 -4.30 26.05
C GLY A 101 17.72 -4.92 25.75
N ASP A 102 17.69 -6.25 25.62
CA ASP A 102 16.46 -6.99 25.32
C ASP A 102 15.53 -7.17 26.52
N LYS A 103 14.28 -7.51 26.25
CA LYS A 103 13.35 -7.99 27.27
C LYS A 103 13.84 -9.32 27.88
N ASP A 104 13.42 -9.62 29.11
CA ASP A 104 13.79 -10.87 29.77
C ASP A 104 13.15 -12.08 29.07
N ASN A 105 13.93 -12.73 28.21
CA ASN A 105 13.54 -13.94 27.51
C ASN A 105 14.67 -14.97 27.55
N PRO A 106 14.52 -16.06 28.34
CA PRO A 106 15.57 -17.07 28.51
C PRO A 106 15.88 -17.87 27.25
N THR A 107 15.06 -17.74 26.20
CA THR A 107 15.25 -18.42 24.91
C THR A 107 16.03 -17.61 23.88
N VAL A 108 16.39 -16.36 24.21
CA VAL A 108 17.14 -15.45 23.34
C VAL A 108 18.49 -15.19 24.01
N PRO A 109 19.63 -15.50 23.36
CA PRO A 109 20.95 -15.34 23.93
C PRO A 109 21.42 -13.88 23.79
N SER A 110 20.72 -12.94 24.42
CA SER A 110 21.07 -11.51 24.42
C SER A 110 21.16 -10.95 25.84
N TYR A 111 21.76 -9.76 25.94
CA TYR A 111 21.85 -9.05 27.21
C TYR A 111 20.52 -8.34 27.45
N ILE A 112 19.97 -8.56 28.64
CA ILE A 112 18.70 -7.97 29.04
C ILE A 112 18.89 -6.53 29.50
N ILE A 113 17.81 -5.75 29.41
CA ILE A 113 17.73 -4.39 29.96
C ILE A 113 18.12 -4.34 31.44
N ASN A 114 18.79 -3.27 31.83
CA ASN A 114 19.17 -2.98 33.21
C ASN A 114 19.37 -1.46 33.42
N GLU A 115 19.53 -1.06 34.68
CA GLU A 115 19.69 0.36 35.09
C GLU A 115 20.91 1.05 34.43
N GLU A 116 22.05 0.36 34.26
CA GLU A 116 23.24 0.94 33.61
C GLU A 116 22.96 1.28 32.15
N TYR A 117 22.26 0.41 31.43
CA TYR A 117 21.93 0.63 30.02
C TYR A 117 20.89 1.73 29.84
N ILE A 118 19.93 1.85 30.77
CA ILE A 118 18.98 2.96 30.83
C ILE A 118 19.72 4.29 31.07
N GLU A 119 20.68 4.32 32.01
CA GLU A 119 21.50 5.50 32.27
C GLU A 119 22.36 5.91 31.06
N ASP A 120 22.90 4.93 30.31
CA ASP A 120 23.61 5.20 29.07
C ASP A 120 22.68 5.78 28.00
N PHE A 121 21.45 5.28 27.85
CA PHE A 121 20.46 5.88 26.96
C PHE A 121 20.14 7.33 27.35
N HIS A 122 19.90 7.60 28.63
CA HIS A 122 19.73 8.96 29.14
C HIS A 122 20.91 9.88 28.80
N ARG A 123 22.14 9.36 28.86
CA ARG A 123 23.35 10.10 28.54
C ARG A 123 23.47 10.47 27.06
N TYR A 124 23.11 9.55 26.16
CA TYR A 124 23.36 9.72 24.72
C TYR A 124 22.14 10.16 23.91
N HIS A 125 20.95 9.72 24.29
CA HIS A 125 19.74 9.79 23.48
C HIS A 125 18.58 10.56 24.13
N GLY A 126 18.64 10.81 25.45
CA GLY A 126 17.59 11.52 26.18
C GLY A 126 16.67 10.57 26.94
N PRO A 127 15.47 11.00 27.36
CA PRO A 127 14.60 10.20 28.23
C PRO A 127 14.08 8.94 27.52
N THR A 128 13.93 7.85 28.26
CA THR A 128 13.41 6.55 27.79
C THR A 128 11.89 6.55 27.55
N PHE A 129 11.15 7.42 28.25
CA PHE A 129 9.73 7.71 28.03
C PHE A 129 9.42 9.19 28.30
N GLN A 130 8.44 9.75 27.59
CA GLN A 130 8.03 11.16 27.70
C GLN A 130 6.73 11.40 26.91
N SER A 131 6.04 12.51 27.21
CA SER A 131 4.93 13.01 26.40
C SER A 131 5.10 14.49 26.07
N PHE A 132 4.48 14.93 24.97
CA PHE A 132 4.45 16.34 24.57
C PHE A 132 3.29 16.62 23.61
N ASP A 133 2.95 17.90 23.47
CA ASP A 133 1.85 18.34 22.61
C ASP A 133 2.35 19.04 21.34
N HIS A 134 1.78 18.67 20.19
CA HIS A 134 2.01 19.40 18.94
C HIS A 134 0.78 19.33 18.03
N GLY A 135 0.37 20.47 17.47
CA GLY A 135 -0.70 20.50 16.46
C GLY A 135 -2.04 19.91 16.90
N GLY A 136 -2.35 19.92 18.19
CA GLY A 136 -3.59 19.35 18.75
C GLY A 136 -3.52 17.85 19.09
N ILE A 137 -2.43 17.17 18.73
CA ILE A 137 -2.15 15.78 19.10
C ILE A 137 -1.31 15.76 20.38
N HIS A 138 -1.60 14.79 21.25
CA HIS A 138 -0.75 14.43 22.38
C HIS A 138 0.13 13.24 21.99
N PHE A 139 1.44 13.43 21.98
CA PHE A 139 2.44 12.43 21.58
C PHE A 139 3.00 11.76 22.82
N VAL A 140 3.08 10.43 22.80
CA VAL A 140 3.55 9.63 23.93
C VAL A 140 4.60 8.62 23.44
N THR A 141 5.82 8.69 23.97
CA THR A 141 6.87 7.68 23.72
C THR A 141 7.06 6.82 24.96
N ILE A 142 7.12 5.50 24.80
CA ILE A 142 7.32 4.55 25.91
C ILE A 142 8.57 3.69 25.71
N ASN A 143 9.22 3.32 26.80
CA ASN A 143 10.21 2.25 26.83
C ASN A 143 9.50 0.90 26.94
N SER A 144 9.30 0.25 25.79
CA SER A 144 8.68 -1.08 25.75
C SER A 144 9.51 -2.18 26.39
N LEU A 145 10.82 -1.98 26.59
CA LEU A 145 11.75 -3.02 27.06
C LEU A 145 11.74 -3.09 28.58
N ALA A 146 11.43 -1.98 29.25
CA ALA A 146 11.21 -1.93 30.69
C ALA A 146 9.97 -2.73 31.12
N LEU A 147 9.01 -2.96 30.24
CA LEU A 147 7.78 -3.70 30.57
C LEU A 147 8.07 -5.18 30.89
N ASN A 148 7.56 -5.66 32.03
CA ASN A 148 7.88 -6.96 32.64
C ASN A 148 9.35 -7.15 33.07
N SER A 149 10.16 -6.09 33.17
CA SER A 149 11.57 -6.20 33.56
C SER A 149 11.79 -6.33 35.07
N GLY A 150 10.84 -5.86 35.89
CA GLY A 150 10.98 -5.73 37.34
C GLY A 150 11.92 -4.60 37.79
N LEU A 151 12.39 -3.75 36.88
CA LEU A 151 13.19 -2.55 37.18
C LEU A 151 12.33 -1.44 37.77
N SER A 152 12.97 -0.44 38.41
CA SER A 152 12.25 0.74 38.93
C SER A 152 11.48 1.48 37.83
N GLU A 153 12.10 1.60 36.65
CA GLU A 153 11.51 2.29 35.50
C GLU A 153 10.19 1.65 35.04
N GLU A 154 10.01 0.33 35.21
CA GLU A 154 8.74 -0.33 34.86
C GLU A 154 7.58 0.27 35.66
N ALA A 155 7.74 0.36 36.98
CA ALA A 155 6.67 0.86 37.85
C ALA A 155 6.44 2.36 37.62
N GLU A 156 7.51 3.13 37.50
CA GLU A 156 7.46 4.58 37.24
C GLU A 156 6.75 4.89 35.92
N GLN A 157 7.13 4.23 34.83
CA GLN A 157 6.52 4.44 33.51
C GLN A 157 5.04 4.04 33.50
N ARG A 158 4.66 2.95 34.19
CA ARG A 158 3.27 2.49 34.22
C ARG A 158 2.36 3.47 34.93
N GLU A 159 2.75 3.91 36.13
CA GLU A 159 2.00 4.92 36.90
C GLU A 159 1.91 6.23 36.10
N TRP A 160 3.04 6.69 35.55
CA TRP A 160 3.07 7.88 34.72
C TRP A 160 2.16 7.79 33.49
N LEU A 161 2.19 6.68 32.75
CA LEU A 161 1.41 6.52 31.51
C LEU A 161 -0.09 6.48 31.79
N GLU A 162 -0.50 5.81 32.87
CA GLU A 162 -1.90 5.76 33.31
C GLU A 162 -2.42 7.18 33.64
N ASP A 163 -1.64 7.96 34.40
CA ASP A 163 -1.98 9.33 34.77
C ASP A 163 -1.98 10.28 33.55
N ASP A 164 -0.97 10.20 32.70
CA ASP A 164 -0.80 11.04 31.51
C ASP A 164 -1.95 10.84 30.52
N LEU A 165 -2.30 9.59 30.19
CA LEU A 165 -3.45 9.30 29.31
C LEU A 165 -4.79 9.69 29.94
N HIS A 166 -4.90 9.62 31.27
CA HIS A 166 -6.10 10.08 31.98
C HIS A 166 -6.27 11.59 31.91
N GLU A 167 -5.20 12.36 32.14
CA GLU A 167 -5.21 13.82 32.04
C GLU A 167 -5.54 14.30 30.61
N HIS A 168 -5.12 13.54 29.60
CA HIS A 168 -5.30 13.88 28.18
C HIS A 168 -6.52 13.22 27.53
N ARG A 169 -7.44 12.65 28.32
CA ARG A 169 -8.64 11.97 27.80
C ARG A 169 -9.46 12.87 26.87
N GLY A 170 -9.83 12.32 25.72
CA GLY A 170 -10.61 13.02 24.70
C GLY A 170 -9.80 13.89 23.74
N ARG A 171 -8.48 13.92 23.91
CA ARG A 171 -7.55 14.42 22.89
C ARG A 171 -7.23 13.31 21.89
N TRP A 172 -6.72 13.69 20.73
CA TRP A 172 -6.11 12.75 19.80
C TRP A 172 -4.72 12.37 20.32
N ILE A 173 -4.47 11.07 20.48
CA ILE A 173 -3.26 10.55 21.11
C ILE A 173 -2.53 9.62 20.15
N HIS A 174 -1.23 9.86 19.96
CA HIS A 174 -0.34 8.99 19.20
C HIS A 174 0.72 8.39 20.14
N VAL A 175 0.79 7.06 20.18
CA VAL A 175 1.75 6.32 21.01
C VAL A 175 2.87 5.74 20.15
N PHE A 176 4.11 5.81 20.64
CA PHE A 176 5.31 5.35 19.97
C PHE A 176 6.09 4.40 20.87
N SER A 177 6.41 3.23 20.34
CA SER A 177 7.06 2.12 21.03
C SER A 177 8.08 1.46 20.11
N HIS A 178 9.09 0.81 20.66
CA HIS A 178 9.96 -0.02 19.82
C HIS A 178 9.30 -1.36 19.48
N TYR A 179 8.87 -2.12 20.50
CA TYR A 179 8.15 -3.38 20.28
C TYR A 179 6.69 -3.12 19.87
N PRO A 180 6.17 -3.84 18.86
CA PRO A 180 4.73 -3.88 18.66
C PRO A 180 4.05 -4.67 19.80
N PRO A 181 2.81 -4.32 20.17
CA PRO A 181 2.07 -5.10 21.16
C PRO A 181 1.90 -6.57 20.75
N TYR A 182 1.63 -6.81 19.46
CA TYR A 182 1.51 -8.13 18.85
C TYR A 182 1.75 -8.05 17.32
N LEU A 183 2.06 -9.19 16.69
CA LEU A 183 2.25 -9.33 15.24
C LEU A 183 0.94 -9.70 14.53
N HIS A 184 0.27 -10.76 14.97
CA HIS A 184 -0.90 -11.33 14.30
C HIS A 184 -2.18 -11.19 15.12
N LEU A 185 -2.20 -11.68 16.36
CA LEU A 185 -3.39 -11.63 17.23
C LEU A 185 -3.06 -11.08 18.63
N PRO A 186 -3.98 -10.35 19.29
CA PRO A 186 -3.75 -9.82 20.64
C PRO A 186 -3.35 -10.87 21.68
N ASP A 187 -3.91 -12.06 21.57
CA ASP A 187 -3.72 -13.22 22.46
C ASP A 187 -2.68 -14.23 21.95
N GLU A 188 -1.87 -13.86 20.94
CA GLU A 188 -0.85 -14.75 20.41
C GLU A 188 0.23 -15.11 21.45
N PRO A 189 0.92 -16.25 21.32
CA PRO A 189 2.03 -16.57 22.21
C PRO A 189 3.13 -15.51 22.19
N SER A 190 3.75 -15.31 23.35
CA SER A 190 5.01 -14.60 23.50
C SER A 190 6.08 -15.16 22.55
N ASN A 191 6.75 -14.26 21.84
CA ASN A 191 7.91 -14.55 21.00
C ASN A 191 8.85 -13.35 21.00
N TYR A 192 9.97 -13.43 20.30
CA TYR A 192 10.97 -12.36 20.26
C TYR A 192 10.45 -11.03 19.68
N ASP A 193 9.38 -11.02 18.89
CA ASP A 193 8.97 -9.82 18.14
C ASP A 193 7.74 -9.09 18.74
N ASN A 194 7.18 -9.56 19.86
CA ASN A 194 6.02 -8.94 20.50
C ASN A 194 6.24 -8.67 21.99
N LEU A 195 5.38 -7.84 22.59
CA LEU A 195 5.36 -7.64 24.04
C LEU A 195 4.86 -8.91 24.75
N ASP A 196 5.41 -9.23 25.91
CA ASP A 196 4.99 -10.40 26.69
C ASP A 196 3.80 -10.09 27.62
N GLN A 197 3.03 -11.13 27.95
CA GLN A 197 2.04 -11.05 29.02
C GLN A 197 2.75 -10.95 30.39
N PRO A 198 2.23 -10.18 31.36
CA PRO A 198 0.94 -9.47 31.34
C PRO A 198 0.97 -8.05 30.74
N ALA A 199 2.15 -7.44 30.54
CA ALA A 199 2.25 -6.07 30.04
C ALA A 199 1.53 -5.84 28.71
N ARG A 200 1.52 -6.81 27.80
CA ARG A 200 0.77 -6.69 26.55
C ARG A 200 -0.71 -6.41 26.80
N ARG A 201 -1.38 -7.21 27.65
CA ARG A 201 -2.82 -7.03 27.90
C ARG A 201 -3.08 -5.67 28.56
N TRP A 202 -2.27 -5.31 29.55
CA TRP A 202 -2.33 -4.01 30.21
C TRP A 202 -2.24 -2.85 29.21
N LEU A 203 -1.24 -2.87 28.31
CA LEU A 203 -1.08 -1.80 27.33
C LEU A 203 -2.24 -1.74 26.33
N LEU A 204 -2.72 -2.89 25.86
CA LEU A 204 -3.86 -2.96 24.94
C LEU A 204 -5.15 -2.42 25.58
N ASP A 205 -5.41 -2.79 26.84
CA ASP A 205 -6.56 -2.27 27.59
C ASP A 205 -6.47 -0.75 27.77
N LEU A 206 -5.28 -0.24 28.06
CA LEU A 206 -5.05 1.18 28.28
C LEU A 206 -5.24 2.00 26.99
N ILE A 207 -4.69 1.56 25.86
CA ILE A 207 -4.88 2.28 24.59
C ILE A 207 -6.34 2.26 24.12
N GLU A 208 -7.07 1.17 24.39
CA GLU A 208 -8.50 1.03 24.08
C GLU A 208 -9.35 1.95 24.98
N GLU A 209 -9.10 1.97 26.30
CA GLU A 209 -9.82 2.81 27.25
C GLU A 209 -9.74 4.31 26.91
N HIS A 210 -8.55 4.76 26.49
CA HIS A 210 -8.29 6.17 26.19
C HIS A 210 -8.53 6.54 24.72
N ASN A 211 -9.00 5.60 23.88
CA ASN A 211 -9.24 5.79 22.45
C ASN A 211 -8.00 6.38 21.73
N VAL A 212 -6.82 5.80 21.99
CA VAL A 212 -5.60 6.18 21.27
C VAL A 212 -5.85 6.05 19.77
N GLU A 213 -5.55 7.09 19.00
CA GLU A 213 -5.82 7.12 17.56
C GLU A 213 -4.84 6.21 16.81
N ALA A 214 -3.55 6.35 17.11
CA ALA A 214 -2.49 5.68 16.40
C ALA A 214 -1.39 5.15 17.33
N PHE A 215 -0.87 3.97 17.00
CA PHE A 215 0.28 3.36 17.67
C PHE A 215 1.34 3.00 16.62
N PHE A 216 2.58 3.44 16.81
CA PHE A 216 3.69 3.18 15.90
C PHE A 216 4.77 2.32 16.57
N ALA A 217 5.24 1.28 15.87
CA ALA A 217 6.22 0.31 16.33
C ALA A 217 7.34 0.02 15.30
N GLY A 218 8.52 -0.34 15.80
CA GLY A 218 9.73 -0.70 15.05
C GLY A 218 10.03 -2.20 15.09
N HIS A 219 11.29 -2.57 15.38
CA HIS A 219 11.80 -3.90 15.78
C HIS A 219 11.75 -5.02 14.72
N VAL A 220 10.60 -5.17 14.07
CA VAL A 220 10.33 -6.29 13.17
C VAL A 220 10.93 -6.06 11.77
N HIS A 221 11.27 -4.81 11.45
CA HIS A 221 11.76 -4.38 10.13
C HIS A 221 10.78 -4.68 8.99
N GLN A 222 9.48 -4.84 9.30
CA GLN A 222 8.43 -5.17 8.33
C GLN A 222 7.27 -4.21 8.46
N PHE A 223 6.62 -3.93 7.34
CA PHE A 223 5.37 -3.20 7.37
C PHE A 223 4.23 -4.14 7.77
N PHE A 224 3.59 -3.85 8.91
CA PHE A 224 2.34 -4.46 9.32
C PHE A 224 1.33 -3.38 9.68
N TYR A 225 0.08 -3.62 9.34
CA TYR A 225 -1.03 -2.75 9.72
C TYR A 225 -2.16 -3.58 10.31
N LYS A 226 -2.63 -3.17 11.49
CA LYS A 226 -3.72 -3.80 12.21
C LYS A 226 -4.55 -2.73 12.93
N ARG A 227 -5.79 -3.05 13.26
CA ARG A 227 -6.67 -2.21 14.06
C ARG A 227 -7.01 -2.94 15.36
N HIS A 228 -6.91 -2.25 16.49
CA HIS A 228 -7.30 -2.75 17.82
C HIS A 228 -8.30 -1.79 18.44
N GLY A 229 -9.55 -2.22 18.61
CA GLY A 229 -10.64 -1.28 18.87
C GLY A 229 -10.69 -0.21 17.77
N GLU A 230 -10.53 1.05 18.16
CA GLU A 230 -10.44 2.19 17.24
C GLU A 230 -8.99 2.62 16.91
N THR A 231 -7.98 2.01 17.54
CA THR A 231 -6.57 2.35 17.35
C THR A 231 -5.97 1.71 16.10
N ASP A 232 -5.39 2.53 15.24
CA ASP A 232 -4.59 2.07 14.11
C ASP A 232 -3.15 1.78 14.57
N ILE A 233 -2.70 0.53 14.40
CA ILE A 233 -1.36 0.10 14.82
C ILE A 233 -0.50 -0.19 13.59
N TYR A 234 0.61 0.53 13.48
CA TYR A 234 1.58 0.44 12.41
C TYR A 234 2.89 -0.15 12.93
N ASN A 235 3.34 -1.24 12.32
CA ASN A 235 4.75 -1.63 12.39
C ASN A 235 5.46 -1.07 11.16
N LEU A 236 6.55 -0.32 11.34
CA LEU A 236 7.22 0.38 10.27
C LEU A 236 8.42 -0.38 9.70
N LEU A 237 8.83 0.06 8.51
CA LEU A 237 10.02 -0.44 7.84
C LEU A 237 11.29 0.03 8.58
N SER A 238 12.34 -0.78 8.53
CA SER A 238 13.68 -0.33 8.86
C SER A 238 14.25 0.55 7.75
N THR A 239 15.11 1.49 8.11
CA THR A 239 15.88 2.26 7.13
C THR A 239 17.01 1.45 6.50
N CYS A 240 17.49 0.40 7.16
CA CYS A 240 18.79 -0.19 6.87
C CYS A 240 18.77 -1.64 6.39
N ASN A 241 17.87 -2.51 6.87
CA ASN A 241 17.85 -3.91 6.43
C ASN A 241 16.48 -4.54 6.67
N LEU A 242 16.20 -5.65 5.99
CA LEU A 242 15.07 -6.51 6.28
C LEU A 242 15.50 -7.60 7.27
N ARG A 243 14.64 -7.98 8.20
CA ARG A 243 14.83 -9.21 8.96
C ARG A 243 14.59 -10.44 8.08
N GLN A 244 15.60 -11.31 7.99
CA GLN A 244 15.63 -12.44 7.04
C GLN A 244 14.54 -13.49 7.26
N ASP A 245 14.07 -13.68 8.48
CA ASP A 245 13.01 -14.64 8.81
C ASP A 245 11.69 -14.28 8.11
N PHE A 246 11.40 -12.99 8.03
CA PHE A 246 10.22 -12.48 7.34
C PHE A 246 10.34 -12.50 5.81
N ALA A 247 11.51 -12.82 5.24
CA ALA A 247 11.59 -13.12 3.81
C ALA A 247 10.73 -14.34 3.44
N ASN A 248 10.42 -15.23 4.40
CA ASN A 248 9.51 -16.36 4.21
C ASN A 248 8.03 -15.96 3.99
N LEU A 249 7.65 -14.70 4.26
CA LEU A 249 6.32 -14.17 3.92
C LEU A 249 6.08 -14.15 2.39
N PHE A 250 7.16 -14.16 1.61
CA PHE A 250 7.12 -14.13 0.16
C PHE A 250 7.42 -15.52 -0.37
N ARG A 251 6.45 -16.13 -1.08
CA ARG A 251 6.54 -17.53 -1.56
C ARG A 251 7.41 -17.68 -2.82
N VAL A 252 8.56 -17.02 -2.84
CA VAL A 252 9.57 -17.01 -3.90
C VAL A 252 10.97 -16.85 -3.29
N GLU A 253 12.02 -17.02 -4.08
CA GLU A 253 13.40 -16.90 -3.62
C GLU A 253 13.65 -15.53 -2.96
N ALA A 254 14.32 -15.54 -1.81
CA ALA A 254 14.76 -14.31 -1.16
C ALA A 254 15.76 -13.56 -2.07
N VAL A 255 15.81 -12.23 -1.90
CA VAL A 255 16.81 -11.39 -2.57
C VAL A 255 18.18 -11.50 -1.89
N GLU A 256 19.10 -10.58 -2.21
CA GLU A 256 20.47 -10.56 -1.70
C GLU A 256 20.55 -10.72 -0.16
N GLU A 257 21.59 -11.44 0.29
CA GLU A 257 21.86 -11.73 1.71
C GLU A 257 20.71 -12.45 2.44
N TYR A 258 20.07 -13.39 1.72
CA TYR A 258 18.94 -14.17 2.22
C TYR A 258 17.74 -13.30 2.61
N GLY A 259 17.51 -12.22 1.86
CA GLY A 259 16.43 -11.28 2.07
C GLY A 259 16.81 -10.04 2.87
N ARG A 260 17.98 -10.01 3.54
CA ARG A 260 18.37 -8.86 4.39
C ARG A 260 18.50 -7.55 3.63
N ASN A 261 18.81 -7.62 2.34
CA ASN A 261 18.95 -6.45 1.47
C ASN A 261 17.81 -6.33 0.46
N ASP A 262 16.56 -6.58 0.87
CA ASP A 262 15.39 -6.21 0.05
C ASP A 262 15.16 -4.70 0.09
N ALA A 263 15.88 -4.02 -0.80
CA ALA A 263 15.91 -2.56 -0.90
C ALA A 263 14.51 -1.93 -0.98
N ALA A 264 13.56 -2.59 -1.67
CA ALA A 264 12.20 -2.09 -1.80
C ALA A 264 11.40 -2.18 -0.50
N LYS A 265 11.86 -2.92 0.51
CA LYS A 265 11.26 -3.03 1.84
C LYS A 265 11.94 -2.12 2.88
N LEU A 266 12.85 -1.24 2.45
CA LEU A 266 13.48 -0.24 3.30
C LEU A 266 12.80 1.11 3.11
N GLY A 267 12.67 1.91 4.17
CA GLY A 267 11.96 3.17 4.06
C GLY A 267 11.80 3.96 5.36
N TYR A 268 10.89 4.92 5.30
CA TYR A 268 10.45 5.77 6.40
C TYR A 268 8.95 6.09 6.24
N CYS A 269 8.33 6.65 7.27
CA CYS A 269 6.94 7.09 7.24
C CYS A 269 6.85 8.61 7.35
N ILE A 270 5.93 9.23 6.61
CA ILE A 270 5.47 10.60 6.84
C ILE A 270 4.01 10.52 7.23
N VAL A 271 3.65 11.11 8.36
CA VAL A 271 2.27 11.14 8.85
C VAL A 271 1.72 12.54 8.62
N ASP A 272 0.71 12.61 7.76
CA ASP A 272 -0.07 13.81 7.52
C ASP A 272 -1.24 13.84 8.50
N VAL A 273 -1.35 14.90 9.30
CA VAL A 273 -2.40 15.05 10.31
C VAL A 273 -3.46 16.03 9.79
N TYR A 274 -4.71 15.60 9.84
CA TYR A 274 -5.91 16.35 9.45
C TYR A 274 -6.76 16.62 10.68
N GLU A 275 -7.73 17.53 10.56
CA GLU A 275 -8.65 17.88 11.67
C GLU A 275 -9.42 16.67 12.23
N ASN A 276 -9.62 15.63 11.40
CA ASN A 276 -10.43 14.44 11.73
C ASN A 276 -9.64 13.12 11.59
N GLY A 277 -8.31 13.16 11.68
CA GLY A 277 -7.47 11.97 11.79
C GLY A 277 -6.16 12.09 11.02
N HIS A 278 -5.46 10.96 10.83
CA HIS A 278 -4.14 10.93 10.19
C HIS A 278 -4.08 10.05 8.93
N VAL A 279 -3.03 10.26 8.13
CA VAL A 279 -2.63 9.36 7.05
C VAL A 279 -1.14 9.02 7.19
N ALA A 280 -0.84 7.76 7.52
CA ALA A 280 0.52 7.25 7.61
C ALA A 280 1.04 6.80 6.23
N ARG A 281 1.92 7.60 5.63
CA ARG A 281 2.49 7.33 4.30
C ARG A 281 3.85 6.66 4.39
N ILE A 282 3.94 5.46 3.85
CA ILE A 282 5.21 4.74 3.74
C ILE A 282 5.95 5.18 2.47
N TYR A 283 7.18 5.67 2.64
CA TYR A 283 8.10 6.01 1.58
C TYR A 283 9.23 4.97 1.52
N ARG A 284 9.32 4.27 0.38
CA ARG A 284 10.41 3.33 0.12
C ARG A 284 11.69 4.09 -0.21
N SER A 285 12.77 3.83 0.52
CA SER A 285 14.10 4.40 0.26
C SER A 285 14.80 3.70 -0.89
N TYR A 286 14.38 2.48 -1.24
CA TYR A 286 15.06 1.61 -2.20
C TYR A 286 16.54 1.38 -1.85
N GLY A 287 16.86 1.40 -0.55
CA GLY A 287 18.22 1.22 -0.06
C GLY A 287 19.21 2.29 -0.52
N ARG A 288 18.73 3.46 -0.96
CA ARG A 288 19.55 4.61 -1.38
C ARG A 288 20.46 5.06 -0.24
N THR A 289 21.63 5.55 -0.64
CA THR A 289 22.73 5.92 0.25
C THR A 289 23.17 7.36 -0.03
N LEU A 290 23.68 8.03 1.00
CA LEU A 290 24.35 9.32 0.89
C LEU A 290 25.61 9.26 1.75
N LYS A 291 26.77 9.48 1.14
CA LYS A 291 28.04 9.47 1.88
C LYS A 291 28.18 10.76 2.68
N GLU A 292 29.07 10.71 3.66
CA GLU A 292 29.48 11.89 4.42
C GLU A 292 29.97 13.01 3.49
N GLY A 293 29.48 14.24 3.72
CA GLY A 293 29.82 15.42 2.91
C GLY A 293 29.12 15.51 1.54
N GLU A 294 28.39 14.48 1.10
CA GLU A 294 27.59 14.57 -0.13
C GLU A 294 26.30 15.36 0.11
N THR A 295 25.85 16.09 -0.91
CA THR A 295 24.56 16.79 -0.87
C THR A 295 23.52 16.01 -1.67
N LEU A 296 22.38 15.70 -1.05
CA LEU A 296 21.26 15.10 -1.76
C LEU A 296 20.66 16.11 -2.74
N GLN A 297 20.68 15.79 -4.03
CA GLN A 297 19.97 16.59 -5.03
C GLN A 297 18.46 16.46 -4.80
N HIS A 298 17.82 17.58 -4.52
CA HIS A 298 16.38 17.63 -4.32
C HIS A 298 15.68 17.63 -5.67
N GLU A 299 14.85 16.62 -5.88
CA GLU A 299 13.93 16.54 -7.01
C GLU A 299 12.53 16.91 -6.52
N THR A 300 11.89 17.88 -7.16
CA THR A 300 10.46 18.11 -6.93
C THR A 300 9.69 16.90 -7.43
N LYS A 301 8.84 16.31 -6.58
CA LYS A 301 8.01 15.15 -6.95
C LYS A 301 6.54 15.45 -6.76
N ILE A 302 5.71 14.79 -7.57
CA ILE A 302 4.27 14.80 -7.35
C ILE A 302 3.97 14.13 -6.01
N GLN A 303 3.17 14.79 -5.17
CA GLN A 303 2.75 14.22 -3.90
C GLN A 303 1.85 13.01 -4.16
N THR A 304 2.23 11.87 -3.60
CA THR A 304 1.46 10.63 -3.75
C THR A 304 0.21 10.67 -2.92
N HIS A 305 -0.90 10.26 -3.51
CA HIS A 305 -2.22 10.25 -2.91
C HIS A 305 -2.58 8.88 -2.32
N TYR A 306 -3.20 8.85 -1.13
CA TYR A 306 -3.64 7.61 -0.46
C TYR A 306 -5.17 7.42 -0.59
N PRO A 307 -5.71 6.19 -0.48
CA PRO A 307 -7.13 5.92 -0.71
C PRO A 307 -8.11 6.68 0.19
N SER A 308 -7.66 7.12 1.37
CA SER A 308 -8.45 7.89 2.34
C SER A 308 -8.53 9.38 2.01
N GLU A 309 -7.76 9.84 1.02
CA GLU A 309 -7.70 11.24 0.63
C GLU A 309 -8.37 11.43 -0.73
N GLY A 310 -8.62 12.68 -1.14
CA GLY A 310 -9.04 13.07 -2.50
C GLY A 310 -9.94 12.07 -3.27
N PHE A 311 -9.71 11.91 -4.57
CA PHE A 311 -10.45 10.97 -5.40
C PHE A 311 -9.71 9.63 -5.48
N PRO A 312 -10.35 8.50 -5.13
CA PRO A 312 -9.72 7.18 -5.19
C PRO A 312 -9.35 6.80 -6.62
N SER A 313 -8.44 5.84 -6.79
CA SER A 313 -8.14 5.31 -8.13
C SER A 313 -9.43 4.87 -8.83
N PRO A 314 -9.62 5.21 -10.12
CA PRO A 314 -10.76 4.72 -10.89
C PRO A 314 -10.64 3.21 -11.19
N LEU A 315 -9.50 2.60 -10.87
CA LEU A 315 -9.25 1.18 -11.01
C LEU A 315 -9.44 0.47 -9.66
N GLY A 316 -10.19 -0.62 -9.69
CA GLY A 316 -10.11 -1.69 -8.71
C GLY A 316 -9.19 -2.82 -9.19
N VAL A 317 -8.97 -3.80 -8.33
CA VAL A 317 -8.18 -4.99 -8.68
C VAL A 317 -8.87 -6.26 -8.22
N GLN A 318 -8.73 -7.32 -9.01
CA GLN A 318 -9.03 -8.67 -8.57
C GLN A 318 -7.82 -9.26 -7.84
N LEU A 319 -8.01 -9.66 -6.59
CA LEU A 319 -6.97 -10.42 -5.88
C LEU A 319 -7.14 -11.90 -6.20
N ARG A 320 -6.02 -12.51 -6.58
CA ARG A 320 -5.92 -13.95 -6.86
C ARG A 320 -5.22 -14.71 -5.73
N TYR A 321 -4.62 -13.97 -4.81
CA TYR A 321 -3.98 -14.48 -3.61
C TYR A 321 -4.76 -13.93 -2.41
N PRO A 322 -4.82 -14.67 -1.28
CA PRO A 322 -5.58 -14.24 -0.12
C PRO A 322 -5.07 -12.91 0.43
N ILE A 323 -5.98 -11.97 0.71
CA ILE A 323 -5.65 -10.68 1.35
C ILE A 323 -5.23 -10.83 2.82
N ALA A 324 -5.56 -11.98 3.42
CA ALA A 324 -5.27 -12.31 4.82
C ALA A 324 -4.35 -13.54 4.94
N GLU A 325 -3.43 -13.77 3.99
CA GLU A 325 -2.49 -14.90 4.07
C GLU A 325 -1.60 -14.78 5.32
N VAL A 326 -1.71 -15.79 6.19
CA VAL A 326 -0.87 -15.96 7.38
C VAL A 326 0.17 -17.04 7.11
N THR A 327 1.44 -16.71 7.35
CA THR A 327 2.55 -17.64 7.24
C THR A 327 3.05 -18.00 8.63
N GLU A 328 3.18 -19.30 8.89
CA GLU A 328 3.94 -19.81 10.01
C GLU A 328 5.43 -19.80 9.64
N LEU A 329 6.22 -19.01 10.37
CA LEU A 329 7.64 -18.85 10.12
C LEU A 329 8.44 -20.04 10.68
N PRO A 330 9.55 -20.44 10.04
CA PRO A 330 10.42 -21.47 10.60
C PRO A 330 11.03 -21.02 11.94
N TYR A 331 11.50 -21.97 12.77
CA TYR A 331 12.33 -21.67 13.93
C TYR A 331 13.65 -21.04 13.46
N MET A 332 14.15 -20.04 14.19
CA MET A 332 15.22 -19.15 13.70
C MET A 332 16.40 -19.04 14.66
N GLY A 333 17.04 -20.16 15.01
CA GLY A 333 18.35 -20.16 15.67
C GLY A 333 18.35 -19.30 16.93
N PRO A 334 19.15 -18.21 16.99
CA PRO A 334 19.22 -17.39 18.21
C PRO A 334 17.92 -16.68 18.58
N VAL A 335 16.92 -16.61 17.68
CA VAL A 335 15.60 -16.02 17.98
C VAL A 335 14.51 -17.06 17.72
N ASP A 336 13.65 -17.29 18.71
CA ASP A 336 12.50 -18.21 18.62
C ASP A 336 12.85 -19.67 18.23
N GLU A 337 13.97 -20.24 18.68
CA GLU A 337 14.35 -21.64 18.35
C GLU A 337 13.30 -22.68 18.75
N PHE A 338 12.48 -22.36 19.76
CA PHE A 338 11.56 -23.30 20.39
C PHE A 338 10.07 -22.97 20.13
N VAL A 339 9.76 -21.90 19.40
CA VAL A 339 8.39 -21.44 19.13
C VAL A 339 8.23 -21.04 17.67
N ARG A 340 7.12 -21.46 17.04
CA ARG A 340 6.73 -20.93 15.73
C ARG A 340 5.85 -19.72 15.91
N LYS A 341 6.27 -18.60 15.36
CA LYS A 341 5.43 -17.41 15.24
C LYS A 341 4.69 -17.38 13.91
N LYS A 342 3.56 -16.70 13.92
CA LYS A 342 2.71 -16.48 12.73
C LYS A 342 2.75 -15.00 12.38
N ALA A 343 2.83 -14.70 11.09
CA ALA A 343 2.79 -13.34 10.60
C ALA A 343 1.94 -13.26 9.32
N ARG A 344 1.17 -12.18 9.19
CA ARG A 344 0.36 -11.89 8.00
C ARG A 344 1.14 -11.01 7.04
N ASN A 345 1.06 -11.29 5.75
CA ASN A 345 1.73 -10.47 4.74
C ASN A 345 0.88 -9.23 4.37
N ASP A 346 1.17 -8.09 5.00
CA ASP A 346 0.43 -6.84 4.78
C ASP A 346 0.93 -5.99 3.60
N TYR A 347 1.88 -6.49 2.81
CA TYR A 347 2.35 -5.74 1.63
C TYR A 347 1.32 -5.64 0.51
N THR A 348 0.32 -6.52 0.46
CA THR A 348 -0.83 -6.37 -0.45
C THR A 348 -1.60 -5.10 -0.09
N THR A 349 -1.90 -4.90 1.20
CA THR A 349 -2.54 -3.69 1.72
C THR A 349 -1.69 -2.45 1.42
N LEU A 350 -0.39 -2.50 1.72
CA LEU A 350 0.51 -1.39 1.42
C LEU A 350 0.48 -1.03 -0.07
N GLY A 351 0.50 -2.03 -0.96
CA GLY A 351 0.48 -1.78 -2.39
C GLY A 351 -0.84 -1.20 -2.91
N LEU A 352 -1.97 -1.55 -2.30
CA LEU A 352 -3.26 -0.90 -2.57
C LEU A 352 -3.22 0.58 -2.16
N TRP A 353 -2.66 0.90 -0.99
CA TRP A 353 -2.52 2.27 -0.52
C TRP A 353 -1.58 3.09 -1.40
N GLU A 354 -0.41 2.56 -1.73
CA GLU A 354 0.57 3.22 -2.58
C GLU A 354 0.01 3.56 -3.97
N THR A 355 -0.95 2.80 -4.48
CA THR A 355 -1.55 3.03 -5.81
C THR A 355 -2.85 3.82 -5.77
N GLY A 356 -3.37 4.15 -4.58
CA GLY A 356 -4.68 4.76 -4.40
C GLY A 356 -5.85 3.83 -4.72
N ILE A 357 -5.59 2.52 -4.90
CA ILE A 357 -6.65 1.54 -5.20
C ILE A 357 -7.45 1.28 -3.93
N ARG A 358 -8.76 1.55 -4.02
CA ARG A 358 -9.70 1.40 -2.91
C ARG A 358 -10.59 0.17 -3.02
N THR A 359 -10.89 -0.26 -4.25
CA THR A 359 -11.90 -1.30 -4.50
C THR A 359 -11.23 -2.61 -4.86
N VAL A 360 -11.55 -3.66 -4.12
CA VAL A 360 -11.02 -5.01 -4.30
C VAL A 360 -12.12 -5.98 -4.70
N ARG A 361 -11.87 -6.79 -5.72
CA ARG A 361 -12.78 -7.83 -6.20
C ARG A 361 -12.29 -9.21 -5.74
N LEU A 362 -13.14 -9.93 -5.02
CA LEU A 362 -12.82 -11.19 -4.31
C LEU A 362 -13.83 -12.30 -4.65
N PRO A 363 -13.46 -13.58 -4.56
CA PRO A 363 -14.44 -14.66 -4.59
C PRO A 363 -15.36 -14.58 -3.36
N LEU A 364 -16.63 -14.94 -3.49
CA LEU A 364 -17.59 -14.91 -2.37
C LEU A 364 -17.13 -15.75 -1.15
N ALA A 365 -16.32 -16.79 -1.39
CA ALA A 365 -15.74 -17.60 -0.32
C ALA A 365 -14.92 -16.79 0.71
N ASP A 366 -14.28 -15.70 0.27
CA ASP A 366 -13.47 -14.83 1.15
C ASP A 366 -14.33 -14.04 2.15
N LEU A 367 -15.60 -13.78 1.84
CA LEU A 367 -16.55 -13.18 2.80
C LEU A 367 -16.98 -14.18 3.88
N ILE A 368 -17.06 -15.46 3.51
CA ILE A 368 -17.54 -16.55 4.38
C ILE A 368 -16.44 -16.99 5.34
N ASP A 369 -15.18 -16.99 4.89
CA ASP A 369 -14.02 -17.27 5.74
C ASP A 369 -13.87 -16.22 6.84
N GLU A 370 -13.87 -16.66 8.11
CA GLU A 370 -13.83 -15.78 9.27
C GLU A 370 -12.55 -14.95 9.36
N THR A 371 -11.40 -15.56 9.05
CA THR A 371 -10.09 -14.89 9.12
C THR A 371 -10.00 -13.77 8.09
N THR A 372 -10.43 -14.06 6.87
CA THR A 372 -10.47 -13.09 5.79
C THR A 372 -11.50 -12.02 6.08
N ARG A 373 -12.72 -12.37 6.50
CA ARG A 373 -13.77 -11.40 6.86
C ARG A 373 -13.32 -10.42 7.94
N ARG A 374 -12.63 -10.87 8.99
CA ARG A 374 -12.08 -9.97 10.03
C ARG A 374 -11.10 -8.97 9.42
N ARG A 375 -10.22 -9.42 8.52
CA ARG A 375 -9.30 -8.54 7.80
C ARG A 375 -10.03 -7.55 6.89
N LEU A 376 -11.10 -7.97 6.22
CA LEU A 376 -11.92 -7.07 5.41
C LEU A 376 -12.58 -5.99 6.28
N HIS A 377 -13.06 -6.34 7.48
CA HIS A 377 -13.62 -5.36 8.41
C HIS A 377 -12.58 -4.33 8.88
N GLU A 378 -11.37 -4.78 9.28
CA GLU A 378 -10.25 -3.89 9.62
C GLU A 378 -9.98 -2.87 8.51
N LEU A 379 -9.83 -3.37 7.28
CA LEU A 379 -9.49 -2.54 6.12
C LEU A 379 -10.66 -1.69 5.60
N HIS A 380 -11.91 -2.10 5.86
CA HIS A 380 -13.11 -1.33 5.55
C HIS A 380 -13.18 -0.02 6.33
N GLY A 381 -12.78 -0.06 7.62
CA GLY A 381 -12.66 1.12 8.48
C GLY A 381 -11.73 2.18 7.90
N MET A 382 -10.66 1.75 7.23
CA MET A 382 -9.73 2.62 6.49
C MET A 382 -10.22 3.03 5.09
N GLY A 383 -11.44 2.68 4.73
CA GLY A 383 -12.05 3.08 3.47
C GLY A 383 -11.99 2.02 2.37
N SER A 384 -11.38 0.84 2.55
CA SER A 384 -11.42 -0.22 1.53
C SER A 384 -12.85 -0.62 1.17
N ARG A 385 -13.08 -1.01 -0.09
CA ARG A 385 -14.40 -1.37 -0.64
C ARG A 385 -14.32 -2.70 -1.36
N TYR A 386 -15.39 -3.50 -1.33
CA TYR A 386 -15.34 -4.90 -1.77
C TYR A 386 -16.48 -5.28 -2.71
N GLY A 387 -16.10 -5.88 -3.84
CA GLY A 387 -17.00 -6.61 -4.71
C GLY A 387 -16.78 -8.10 -4.59
N PHE A 388 -17.85 -8.89 -4.52
CA PHE A 388 -17.74 -10.34 -4.47
C PHE A 388 -18.31 -11.00 -5.72
N PHE A 389 -17.59 -11.97 -6.27
CA PHE A 389 -18.07 -12.75 -7.41
C PHE A 389 -18.31 -14.21 -7.05
N THR A 390 -19.29 -14.82 -7.72
CA THR A 390 -19.65 -16.23 -7.55
C THR A 390 -20.25 -16.79 -8.84
N VAL A 391 -20.08 -18.10 -9.05
CA VAL A 391 -20.79 -18.82 -10.11
C VAL A 391 -22.14 -19.27 -9.57
N ASN A 392 -23.21 -19.00 -10.32
CA ASN A 392 -24.61 -19.15 -9.90
C ASN A 392 -25.00 -18.22 -8.73
N THR A 393 -26.31 -18.10 -8.53
CA THR A 393 -26.88 -17.26 -7.46
C THR A 393 -26.72 -17.92 -6.09
N PRO A 394 -26.03 -17.28 -5.12
CA PRO A 394 -25.92 -17.77 -3.75
C PRO A 394 -27.25 -17.57 -2.99
N LYS A 395 -27.39 -18.22 -1.84
CA LYS A 395 -28.51 -17.93 -0.93
C LYS A 395 -28.27 -16.58 -0.24
N PRO A 396 -29.29 -15.69 -0.13
CA PRO A 396 -29.13 -14.39 0.53
C PRO A 396 -28.57 -14.48 1.95
N ASP A 397 -28.98 -15.48 2.73
CA ASP A 397 -28.55 -15.66 4.13
C ASP A 397 -27.04 -15.81 4.29
N MET A 398 -26.31 -16.24 3.24
CA MET A 398 -24.85 -16.35 3.28
C MET A 398 -24.15 -14.98 3.31
N ILE A 399 -24.86 -13.92 2.93
CA ILE A 399 -24.32 -12.56 2.77
C ILE A 399 -24.99 -11.60 3.75
N ALA A 400 -26.27 -11.81 4.09
CA ALA A 400 -27.10 -10.86 4.83
C ALA A 400 -26.42 -10.30 6.10
N GLU A 401 -25.81 -11.17 6.91
CA GLU A 401 -25.12 -10.78 8.16
C GLU A 401 -23.91 -9.86 7.92
N HIS A 402 -23.27 -9.96 6.77
CA HIS A 402 -22.04 -9.23 6.43
C HIS A 402 -22.22 -8.30 5.23
N SER A 403 -23.46 -7.95 4.91
CA SER A 403 -23.83 -7.09 3.77
C SER A 403 -23.20 -5.69 3.82
N HIS A 404 -22.86 -5.19 5.01
CA HIS A 404 -22.16 -3.91 5.21
C HIS A 404 -20.73 -3.91 4.63
N LEU A 405 -20.12 -5.09 4.43
CA LEU A 405 -18.82 -5.23 3.75
C LEU A 405 -18.96 -5.39 2.24
N VAL A 406 -20.17 -5.44 1.68
CA VAL A 406 -20.40 -5.74 0.26
C VAL A 406 -20.86 -4.49 -0.48
N ASP A 407 -20.01 -3.94 -1.33
CA ASP A 407 -20.35 -2.80 -2.19
C ASP A 407 -21.13 -3.21 -3.44
N PHE A 408 -20.86 -4.42 -3.96
CA PHE A 408 -21.58 -5.02 -5.08
C PHE A 408 -21.36 -6.52 -5.16
N LEU A 409 -22.28 -7.21 -5.82
CA LEU A 409 -22.21 -8.63 -6.11
C LEU A 409 -22.11 -8.86 -7.61
N GLU A 410 -21.32 -9.84 -8.00
CA GLU A 410 -21.22 -10.32 -9.36
C GLU A 410 -21.65 -11.79 -9.43
N VAL A 411 -22.68 -12.06 -10.21
CA VAL A 411 -23.22 -13.40 -10.42
C VAL A 411 -22.88 -13.85 -11.83
N ILE A 412 -22.01 -14.86 -11.93
CA ILE A 412 -21.57 -15.45 -13.18
C ILE A 412 -22.52 -16.61 -13.51
N LEU A 413 -23.25 -16.51 -14.62
CA LEU A 413 -24.31 -17.45 -15.01
C LEU A 413 -23.94 -18.22 -16.29
N PRO A 414 -24.29 -19.52 -16.38
CA PRO A 414 -24.36 -20.22 -17.65
C PRO A 414 -25.39 -19.53 -18.56
N TRP A 415 -24.96 -19.08 -19.74
CA TRP A 415 -25.81 -18.20 -20.55
C TRP A 415 -26.95 -18.96 -21.24
N GLU A 416 -26.78 -20.27 -21.42
CA GLU A 416 -27.77 -21.17 -22.02
C GLU A 416 -29.06 -21.24 -21.19
N THR A 417 -28.95 -21.04 -19.88
CA THR A 417 -30.07 -21.10 -18.91
C THR A 417 -30.33 -19.74 -18.26
N VAL A 418 -29.94 -18.64 -18.90
CA VAL A 418 -30.02 -17.30 -18.30
C VAL A 418 -31.46 -16.89 -17.97
N HIS A 419 -32.44 -17.22 -18.82
CA HIS A 419 -33.84 -16.85 -18.57
C HIS A 419 -34.44 -17.53 -17.33
N ASP A 420 -33.94 -18.72 -16.95
CA ASP A 420 -34.39 -19.43 -15.76
C ASP A 420 -33.65 -18.97 -14.49
N THR A 421 -32.42 -18.49 -14.65
CA THR A 421 -31.51 -18.17 -13.54
C THR A 421 -31.49 -16.67 -13.19
N LEU A 422 -31.77 -15.78 -14.15
CA LEU A 422 -31.83 -14.33 -13.95
C LEU A 422 -32.85 -13.91 -12.88
N PRO A 423 -34.06 -14.51 -12.80
CA PRO A 423 -35.00 -14.21 -11.69
C PRO A 423 -34.41 -14.48 -10.30
N ASN A 424 -33.51 -15.45 -10.15
CA ASN A 424 -32.85 -15.71 -8.87
C ASN A 424 -31.88 -14.58 -8.51
N ALA A 425 -31.14 -14.05 -9.50
CA ALA A 425 -30.28 -12.87 -9.30
C ALA A 425 -31.11 -11.62 -8.95
N SER A 426 -32.31 -11.45 -9.53
CA SER A 426 -33.26 -10.41 -9.14
C SER A 426 -33.70 -10.56 -7.69
N GLY A 427 -34.08 -11.77 -7.28
CA GLY A 427 -34.47 -12.06 -5.90
C GLY A 427 -33.34 -11.80 -4.90
N LEU A 428 -32.09 -12.11 -5.28
CA LEU A 428 -30.91 -11.80 -4.47
C LEU A 428 -30.73 -10.29 -4.29
N ARG A 429 -30.85 -9.53 -5.37
CA ARG A 429 -30.77 -8.06 -5.37
C ARG A 429 -31.82 -7.45 -4.46
N GLU A 430 -33.07 -7.89 -4.58
CA GLU A 430 -34.19 -7.41 -3.77
C GLU A 430 -34.02 -7.78 -2.29
N ALA A 431 -33.60 -9.01 -1.99
CA ALA A 431 -33.45 -9.50 -0.62
C ALA A 431 -32.32 -8.80 0.14
N LEU A 432 -31.21 -8.48 -0.54
CA LEU A 432 -30.04 -7.87 0.08
C LEU A 432 -29.99 -6.35 -0.05
N ASN A 433 -30.79 -5.76 -0.95
CA ASN A 433 -30.71 -4.35 -1.31
C ASN A 433 -29.28 -3.92 -1.71
N LEU A 434 -28.59 -4.77 -2.47
CA LEU A 434 -27.21 -4.57 -2.94
C LEU A 434 -27.15 -4.51 -4.47
N PRO A 435 -26.21 -3.74 -5.06
CA PRO A 435 -26.01 -3.76 -6.50
C PRO A 435 -25.61 -5.16 -6.99
N VAL A 436 -26.37 -5.72 -7.93
CA VAL A 436 -26.06 -7.02 -8.55
C VAL A 436 -25.70 -6.85 -10.02
N TYR A 437 -24.52 -7.32 -10.39
CA TYR A 437 -24.01 -7.39 -11.75
C TYR A 437 -24.05 -8.84 -12.25
N VAL A 438 -24.38 -9.04 -13.52
CA VAL A 438 -24.40 -10.37 -14.13
C VAL A 438 -23.35 -10.50 -15.23
N ALA A 439 -22.66 -11.63 -15.26
CA ALA A 439 -21.71 -12.02 -16.28
C ALA A 439 -22.11 -13.35 -16.92
N ASN A 440 -21.78 -13.56 -18.19
CA ASN A 440 -21.76 -14.88 -18.81
C ASN A 440 -20.45 -15.61 -18.50
N ILE A 441 -20.48 -16.94 -18.59
CA ILE A 441 -19.27 -17.76 -18.66
C ILE A 441 -18.75 -17.75 -20.10
N GLU A 442 -17.47 -17.41 -20.29
CA GLU A 442 -16.76 -17.57 -21.55
C GLU A 442 -15.70 -18.66 -21.43
N SER A 443 -15.57 -19.48 -22.47
CA SER A 443 -14.56 -20.53 -22.48
C SER A 443 -14.17 -20.92 -23.90
N SER A 444 -13.12 -21.72 -24.05
CA SER A 444 -12.64 -22.15 -25.36
C SER A 444 -13.62 -22.99 -26.18
N VAL A 445 -14.68 -23.56 -25.58
CA VAL A 445 -15.78 -24.19 -26.33
C VAL A 445 -16.74 -23.19 -26.98
N HIS A 446 -16.68 -21.91 -26.58
CA HIS A 446 -17.52 -20.84 -27.12
C HIS A 446 -16.82 -19.99 -28.19
N ARG A 447 -15.50 -20.14 -28.40
CA ARG A 447 -14.76 -19.46 -29.49
C ARG A 447 -14.67 -20.37 -30.72
N GLU A 448 -14.93 -19.82 -31.92
CA GLU A 448 -14.71 -20.53 -33.18
C GLU A 448 -13.22 -20.89 -33.36
N ARG A 449 -12.97 -22.14 -33.77
CA ARG A 449 -11.62 -22.72 -33.83
C ARG A 449 -10.86 -22.23 -35.06
N THR A 450 -9.78 -21.48 -34.87
CA THR A 450 -8.82 -21.17 -35.94
C THR A 450 -7.48 -21.88 -35.67
N GLY A 451 -7.28 -23.06 -36.29
CA GLY A 451 -6.01 -23.79 -36.26
C GLY A 451 -5.93 -25.05 -35.38
N PRO A 452 -4.75 -25.70 -35.31
CA PRO A 452 -4.58 -27.03 -34.72
C PRO A 452 -4.45 -27.04 -33.18
N LYS A 453 -4.13 -25.90 -32.55
CA LYS A 453 -3.90 -25.82 -31.10
C LYS A 453 -5.23 -25.65 -30.34
N PHE A 454 -5.42 -26.42 -29.27
CA PHE A 454 -6.55 -26.28 -28.35
C PHE A 454 -6.06 -25.55 -27.09
N SER A 455 -6.57 -24.35 -26.83
CA SER A 455 -6.31 -23.60 -25.60
C SER A 455 -7.41 -23.92 -24.59
N HIS A 456 -7.05 -24.34 -23.37
CA HIS A 456 -8.00 -24.42 -22.26
C HIS A 456 -8.12 -23.02 -21.66
N TYR A 457 -9.18 -22.30 -22.05
CA TYR A 457 -9.43 -20.94 -21.59
C TYR A 457 -10.78 -20.85 -20.88
N MET A 458 -10.82 -20.11 -19.78
CA MET A 458 -12.03 -19.77 -19.03
C MET A 458 -11.96 -18.31 -18.58
N SER A 459 -12.98 -17.53 -18.91
CA SER A 459 -13.23 -16.19 -18.40
C SER A 459 -14.71 -15.93 -18.23
N HIS A 460 -15.07 -14.69 -17.98
CA HIS A 460 -16.45 -14.27 -17.81
C HIS A 460 -16.60 -12.80 -18.19
N GLY A 461 -17.78 -12.46 -18.70
CA GLY A 461 -18.11 -11.13 -19.16
C GLY A 461 -18.27 -11.03 -20.67
N PHE A 462 -19.04 -10.05 -21.10
CA PHE A 462 -19.36 -9.82 -22.51
C PHE A 462 -18.22 -9.09 -23.21
N HIS A 463 -17.98 -9.46 -24.47
CA HIS A 463 -17.17 -8.64 -25.37
C HIS A 463 -18.06 -7.59 -26.03
N ILE A 464 -17.62 -6.33 -26.05
CA ILE A 464 -18.41 -5.24 -26.65
C ILE A 464 -18.59 -5.39 -28.18
N ASP A 465 -17.72 -6.16 -28.82
CA ASP A 465 -17.83 -6.51 -30.24
C ASP A 465 -18.94 -7.53 -30.52
N ASP A 466 -19.36 -8.31 -29.51
CA ASP A 466 -20.47 -9.24 -29.60
C ASP A 466 -21.42 -9.13 -28.39
N THR A 467 -22.44 -8.28 -28.55
CA THR A 467 -23.52 -8.09 -27.58
C THR A 467 -24.76 -8.91 -27.89
N SER A 468 -24.70 -9.86 -28.84
CA SER A 468 -25.87 -10.65 -29.27
C SER A 468 -26.52 -11.40 -28.11
N LYS A 469 -25.70 -12.06 -27.29
CA LYS A 469 -26.10 -12.74 -26.05
C LYS A 469 -26.84 -11.81 -25.09
N LEU A 470 -26.32 -10.60 -24.89
CA LEU A 470 -26.89 -9.63 -23.96
C LEU A 470 -28.23 -9.05 -24.47
N LYS A 471 -28.35 -8.80 -25.79
CA LYS A 471 -29.58 -8.27 -26.41
C LYS A 471 -30.81 -9.13 -26.12
N THR A 472 -30.65 -10.43 -25.91
CA THR A 472 -31.75 -11.35 -25.59
C THR A 472 -32.41 -11.06 -24.23
N ILE A 473 -31.68 -10.46 -23.30
CA ILE A 473 -32.15 -10.18 -21.93
C ILE A 473 -32.31 -8.69 -21.61
N LEU A 474 -31.93 -7.77 -22.53
CA LEU A 474 -32.12 -6.33 -22.33
C LEU A 474 -33.57 -5.93 -21.98
N PRO A 475 -34.63 -6.59 -22.48
CA PRO A 475 -35.99 -6.33 -22.02
C PRO A 475 -36.19 -6.58 -20.51
N GLN A 476 -35.38 -7.45 -19.91
CA GLN A 476 -35.38 -7.83 -18.49
C GLN A 476 -34.24 -7.15 -17.70
N ARG A 477 -33.50 -6.20 -18.28
CA ARG A 477 -32.32 -5.58 -17.65
C ARG A 477 -32.58 -5.01 -16.25
N GLY A 478 -33.80 -4.53 -15.99
CA GLY A 478 -34.20 -4.02 -14.67
C GLY A 478 -34.24 -5.08 -13.55
N ALA A 479 -34.07 -6.37 -13.87
CA ALA A 479 -33.87 -7.44 -12.89
C ALA A 479 -32.54 -7.29 -12.12
N VAL A 480 -31.54 -6.64 -12.73
CA VAL A 480 -30.21 -6.46 -12.14
C VAL A 480 -29.74 -5.01 -12.29
N ASP A 481 -28.66 -4.64 -11.62
CA ASP A 481 -28.09 -3.29 -11.73
C ASP A 481 -27.25 -3.10 -12.99
N GLY A 482 -26.67 -4.19 -13.50
CA GLY A 482 -25.68 -4.09 -14.55
C GLY A 482 -25.11 -5.39 -15.07
N PHE A 483 -24.21 -5.25 -16.04
CA PHE A 483 -23.55 -6.36 -16.70
C PHE A 483 -22.03 -6.21 -16.67
N VAL A 484 -21.34 -7.35 -16.71
CA VAL A 484 -19.88 -7.42 -16.71
C VAL A 484 -19.36 -7.59 -18.12
N PHE A 485 -18.36 -6.79 -18.49
CA PHE A 485 -17.67 -6.84 -19.77
C PHE A 485 -16.21 -7.19 -19.58
N GLU A 486 -15.59 -7.73 -20.62
CA GLU A 486 -14.16 -8.03 -20.66
C GLU A 486 -13.45 -7.12 -21.67
N VAL A 487 -12.24 -6.68 -21.31
CA VAL A 487 -11.25 -6.13 -22.25
C VAL A 487 -10.14 -7.17 -22.35
N GLY A 488 -10.13 -7.92 -23.44
CA GLY A 488 -9.14 -8.95 -23.74
C GLY A 488 -7.75 -8.36 -23.90
N GLN A 489 -6.71 -9.17 -23.75
CA GLN A 489 -5.33 -8.67 -23.68
C GLN A 489 -4.92 -7.93 -24.97
N SER A 490 -5.41 -8.38 -26.12
CA SER A 490 -5.15 -7.75 -27.42
C SER A 490 -6.00 -6.50 -27.68
N ASP A 491 -7.07 -6.30 -26.91
CA ASP A 491 -7.96 -5.15 -27.07
C ASP A 491 -7.30 -3.87 -26.55
N HIS A 492 -7.71 -2.71 -27.09
CA HIS A 492 -7.23 -1.40 -26.63
C HIS A 492 -8.13 -0.86 -25.51
N PRO A 493 -7.65 -0.79 -24.24
CA PRO A 493 -8.50 -0.43 -23.09
C PRO A 493 -9.26 0.87 -23.28
N LEU A 494 -8.57 1.93 -23.74
CA LEU A 494 -9.16 3.26 -23.88
C LEU A 494 -10.42 3.27 -24.77
N SER A 495 -10.34 2.68 -25.97
CA SER A 495 -11.44 2.65 -26.92
C SER A 495 -12.53 1.65 -26.54
N THR A 496 -12.14 0.50 -26.00
CA THR A 496 -13.09 -0.57 -25.64
C THR A 496 -13.94 -0.15 -24.45
N ILE A 497 -13.32 0.44 -23.42
CA ILE A 497 -14.02 0.96 -22.24
C ILE A 497 -14.99 2.09 -22.60
N ARG A 498 -14.58 3.01 -23.50
CA ARG A 498 -15.49 4.05 -24.01
C ARG A 498 -16.74 3.43 -24.66
N ARG A 499 -16.56 2.45 -25.55
CA ARG A 499 -17.68 1.77 -26.23
C ARG A 499 -18.61 1.06 -25.24
N ILE A 500 -18.06 0.41 -24.21
CA ILE A 500 -18.84 -0.22 -23.14
C ILE A 500 -19.64 0.84 -22.37
N SER A 501 -18.99 1.95 -22.00
CA SER A 501 -19.64 3.08 -21.32
C SER A 501 -20.80 3.65 -22.15
N ASP A 502 -20.57 3.92 -23.43
CA ASP A 502 -21.58 4.49 -24.32
C ASP A 502 -22.76 3.53 -24.52
N TYR A 503 -22.47 2.24 -24.65
CA TYR A 503 -23.49 1.19 -24.77
C TYR A 503 -24.32 1.07 -23.49
N ALA A 504 -23.69 1.03 -22.33
CA ALA A 504 -24.36 0.97 -21.03
C ALA A 504 -25.26 2.19 -20.78
N LYS A 505 -24.81 3.40 -21.17
CA LYS A 505 -25.64 4.62 -21.12
C LYS A 505 -26.82 4.56 -22.08
N GLY A 506 -26.60 4.07 -23.30
CA GLY A 506 -27.65 3.99 -24.32
C GLY A 506 -28.76 3.01 -23.97
N GLU A 507 -28.42 1.91 -23.29
CA GLU A 507 -29.36 0.85 -22.89
C GLU A 507 -29.85 0.97 -21.43
N ASP A 508 -29.37 1.97 -20.67
CA ASP A 508 -29.73 2.26 -19.28
C ASP A 508 -29.43 1.12 -18.29
N PHE A 509 -28.14 0.77 -18.17
CA PHE A 509 -27.64 -0.15 -17.14
C PHE A 509 -26.23 0.26 -16.65
N LYS A 510 -25.76 -0.27 -15.51
CA LYS A 510 -24.38 -0.07 -15.04
C LYS A 510 -23.43 -1.10 -15.65
N ALA A 511 -22.18 -0.73 -15.92
CA ALA A 511 -21.18 -1.69 -16.40
C ALA A 511 -20.02 -1.89 -15.42
N LEU A 512 -19.61 -3.14 -15.29
CA LEU A 512 -18.33 -3.54 -14.69
C LEU A 512 -17.42 -4.04 -15.81
N VAL A 513 -16.14 -3.70 -15.79
CA VAL A 513 -15.19 -4.05 -16.83
C VAL A 513 -13.98 -4.75 -16.24
N ASN A 514 -13.73 -5.99 -16.64
CA ASN A 514 -12.53 -6.74 -16.31
C ASN A 514 -11.47 -6.52 -17.40
N VAL A 515 -10.43 -5.75 -17.07
CA VAL A 515 -9.26 -5.54 -17.93
C VAL A 515 -8.24 -6.63 -17.66
N ARG A 516 -8.04 -7.50 -18.66
CA ARG A 516 -7.09 -8.60 -18.54
C ARG A 516 -5.67 -8.12 -18.78
N LEU A 517 -4.79 -8.39 -17.82
CA LEU A 517 -3.34 -8.38 -18.00
C LEU A 517 -2.82 -9.77 -18.36
N ALA A 518 -3.60 -10.81 -18.05
CA ALA A 518 -3.35 -12.18 -18.46
C ALA A 518 -3.30 -12.35 -19.99
N PRO A 519 -2.39 -13.19 -20.50
CA PRO A 519 -2.40 -13.55 -21.91
C PRO A 519 -3.64 -14.33 -22.32
N GLU A 520 -3.95 -14.31 -23.61
CA GLU A 520 -5.02 -15.13 -24.19
C GLU A 520 -4.56 -16.55 -24.54
N ASP A 521 -3.29 -16.71 -24.93
CA ASP A 521 -2.66 -18.01 -25.12
C ASP A 521 -1.93 -18.44 -23.83
N PRO A 522 -2.22 -19.62 -23.27
CA PRO A 522 -1.49 -20.15 -22.11
C PRO A 522 0.00 -20.44 -22.42
N ALA A 523 0.39 -20.53 -23.69
CA ALA A 523 1.79 -20.67 -24.10
C ALA A 523 2.54 -19.33 -24.08
N ASP A 524 1.83 -18.20 -24.00
CA ASP A 524 2.46 -16.88 -23.97
C ASP A 524 2.81 -16.50 -22.53
N TYR A 525 4.04 -16.00 -22.34
CA TYR A 525 4.44 -15.35 -21.11
C TYR A 525 5.05 -13.97 -21.41
N PRO A 526 4.21 -12.96 -21.65
CA PRO A 526 4.70 -11.63 -21.97
C PRO A 526 5.37 -11.03 -20.72
N GLN A 527 6.68 -10.81 -20.82
CA GLN A 527 7.49 -10.14 -19.79
C GLN A 527 7.68 -8.64 -20.08
N ASP A 528 6.89 -8.08 -21.00
CA ASP A 528 6.97 -6.67 -21.34
C ASP A 528 6.27 -5.82 -20.26
N HIS A 529 7.07 -5.36 -19.30
CA HIS A 529 6.62 -4.46 -18.23
C HIS A 529 6.14 -3.10 -18.77
N ASN A 530 6.62 -2.67 -19.94
CA ASN A 530 6.18 -1.43 -20.59
C ASN A 530 4.79 -1.58 -21.17
N HIS A 531 4.54 -2.69 -21.88
CA HIS A 531 3.20 -3.02 -22.36
C HIS A 531 2.18 -3.06 -21.21
N THR A 532 2.53 -3.73 -20.10
CA THR A 532 1.67 -3.82 -18.91
C THR A 532 1.41 -2.44 -18.30
N ALA A 533 2.44 -1.61 -18.14
CA ALA A 533 2.30 -0.25 -17.60
C ALA A 533 1.45 0.66 -18.49
N ASN A 534 1.63 0.60 -19.81
CA ASN A 534 0.83 1.35 -20.78
C ASN A 534 -0.64 0.94 -20.72
N ARG A 535 -0.91 -0.37 -20.65
CA ARG A 535 -2.27 -0.91 -20.57
C ARG A 535 -2.99 -0.45 -19.30
N VAL A 536 -2.29 -0.43 -18.17
CA VAL A 536 -2.81 0.08 -16.88
C VAL A 536 -3.06 1.59 -16.96
N ALA A 537 -2.15 2.36 -17.57
CA ALA A 537 -2.33 3.80 -17.76
C ALA A 537 -3.54 4.12 -18.67
N GLU A 538 -3.71 3.39 -19.78
CA GLU A 538 -4.87 3.53 -20.66
C GLU A 538 -6.18 3.22 -19.92
N ALA A 539 -6.21 2.16 -19.12
CA ALA A 539 -7.38 1.81 -18.32
C ALA A 539 -7.70 2.89 -17.26
N ALA A 540 -6.69 3.43 -16.59
CA ALA A 540 -6.87 4.49 -15.59
C ALA A 540 -7.47 5.77 -16.20
N VAL A 541 -6.91 6.24 -17.33
CA VAL A 541 -7.45 7.41 -18.05
C VAL A 541 -8.88 7.15 -18.52
N ALA A 542 -9.18 5.95 -19.03
CA ALA A 542 -10.54 5.58 -19.42
C ALA A 542 -11.52 5.63 -18.23
N GLY A 543 -11.07 5.19 -17.04
CA GLY A 543 -11.87 5.22 -15.82
C GLY A 543 -12.17 6.62 -15.33
N PHE A 544 -11.20 7.54 -15.35
CA PHE A 544 -11.46 8.95 -15.06
C PHE A 544 -12.42 9.60 -16.06
N ALA A 545 -12.30 9.28 -17.36
CA ALA A 545 -13.16 9.85 -18.39
C ALA A 545 -14.60 9.27 -18.41
N HIS A 546 -14.78 8.06 -17.86
CA HIS A 546 -16.03 7.31 -17.89
C HIS A 546 -16.41 6.78 -16.50
N PRO A 547 -16.75 7.65 -15.53
CA PRO A 547 -17.00 7.24 -14.14
C PRO A 547 -18.25 6.36 -13.96
N ASN A 548 -19.08 6.19 -15.00
CA ASN A 548 -20.23 5.30 -15.00
C ASN A 548 -19.87 3.81 -15.15
N VAL A 549 -18.59 3.48 -15.39
CA VAL A 549 -18.12 2.09 -15.45
C VAL A 549 -17.14 1.81 -14.31
N LYS A 550 -17.28 0.67 -13.66
CA LYS A 550 -16.32 0.18 -12.65
C LYS A 550 -15.29 -0.69 -13.36
N ILE A 551 -14.00 -0.39 -13.22
CA ILE A 551 -12.94 -1.09 -13.96
C ILE A 551 -12.06 -1.88 -12.98
N PHE A 552 -11.78 -3.15 -13.29
CA PHE A 552 -10.95 -4.04 -12.49
C PHE A 552 -9.79 -4.59 -13.30
N LEU A 553 -8.58 -4.47 -12.79
CA LEU A 553 -7.43 -5.21 -13.31
C LEU A 553 -7.45 -6.63 -12.76
N ASP A 554 -7.26 -7.62 -13.64
CA ASP A 554 -7.35 -9.03 -13.23
C ASP A 554 -6.10 -9.56 -12.48
N THR A 555 -5.04 -8.75 -12.40
CA THR A 555 -3.73 -9.16 -11.89
C THR A 555 -3.06 -8.04 -11.08
N PHE A 556 -3.26 -8.05 -9.76
CA PHE A 556 -2.56 -7.13 -8.83
C PHE A 556 -1.09 -7.52 -8.62
N MET A 557 -0.85 -8.77 -8.23
CA MET A 557 0.48 -9.36 -8.06
C MET A 557 0.73 -10.35 -9.18
N ASP A 558 1.98 -10.49 -9.61
CA ASP A 558 2.42 -11.50 -10.56
C ASP A 558 1.78 -12.86 -10.29
N HIS A 559 1.43 -13.54 -11.37
CA HIS A 559 1.00 -14.92 -11.33
C HIS A 559 2.01 -15.74 -12.12
N ASP A 560 2.87 -16.43 -11.39
CA ASP A 560 4.03 -17.16 -11.92
C ASP A 560 3.84 -18.68 -11.93
N ARG A 561 2.76 -19.17 -11.30
CA ARG A 561 2.40 -20.59 -11.21
C ARG A 561 0.99 -20.78 -11.75
N GLY A 562 0.86 -21.41 -12.92
CA GLY A 562 -0.42 -21.72 -13.55
C GLY A 562 -0.35 -21.73 -15.07
N TYR A 563 -1.50 -21.91 -15.73
CA TYR A 563 -1.60 -21.96 -17.20
C TYR A 563 -1.36 -20.62 -17.90
N PHE A 564 -1.51 -19.49 -17.21
CA PHE A 564 -1.37 -18.16 -17.81
C PHE A 564 -0.39 -17.30 -16.99
N PRO A 565 0.92 -17.59 -16.99
CA PRO A 565 1.88 -16.75 -16.32
C PRO A 565 1.77 -15.29 -16.79
N ARG A 566 1.87 -14.31 -15.89
CA ARG A 566 1.65 -12.89 -16.21
C ARG A 566 2.21 -11.94 -15.16
N ALA A 567 2.56 -10.74 -15.60
CA ALA A 567 3.01 -9.65 -14.76
C ALA A 567 1.83 -8.83 -14.21
N GLY A 568 1.90 -8.45 -12.94
CA GLY A 568 0.94 -7.56 -12.28
C GLY A 568 1.50 -6.15 -12.04
N LEU A 569 0.85 -5.44 -11.12
CA LEU A 569 1.34 -4.18 -10.55
C LEU A 569 2.54 -4.41 -9.62
N TYR A 570 2.56 -5.55 -8.92
CA TYR A 570 3.61 -5.94 -7.98
C TYR A 570 4.20 -7.30 -8.34
N ASP A 571 5.48 -7.52 -8.06
CA ASP A 571 6.11 -8.83 -8.21
C ASP A 571 5.69 -9.81 -7.09
N ARG A 572 6.17 -11.05 -7.13
CA ARG A 572 5.85 -12.06 -6.11
C ARG A 572 6.42 -11.79 -4.71
N ARG A 573 7.31 -10.81 -4.57
CA ARG A 573 7.82 -10.28 -3.28
C ARG A 573 7.03 -9.05 -2.81
N LEU A 574 6.01 -8.66 -3.58
CA LEU A 574 5.25 -7.43 -3.41
C LEU A 574 6.15 -6.18 -3.49
N ASN A 575 7.15 -6.24 -4.37
CA ASN A 575 7.90 -5.08 -4.80
C ASN A 575 7.19 -4.41 -5.98
N PRO A 576 7.04 -3.08 -5.98
CA PRO A 576 6.28 -2.37 -7.01
C PRO A 576 6.96 -2.52 -8.36
N ARG A 577 6.18 -2.93 -9.38
CA ARG A 577 6.62 -2.92 -10.78
C ARG A 577 6.32 -1.56 -11.42
N ARG A 578 6.84 -1.36 -12.63
CA ARG A 578 6.61 -0.15 -13.44
C ARG A 578 5.12 0.25 -13.50
N ALA A 579 4.23 -0.73 -13.66
CA ALA A 579 2.79 -0.48 -13.73
C ALA A 579 2.21 0.12 -12.43
N ALA A 580 2.65 -0.32 -11.24
CA ALA A 580 2.24 0.28 -9.97
C ALA A 580 2.73 1.73 -9.85
N LEU A 581 4.00 1.98 -10.20
CA LEU A 581 4.59 3.32 -10.15
C LEU A 581 3.86 4.29 -11.08
N VAL A 582 3.61 3.85 -12.32
CA VAL A 582 2.88 4.64 -13.33
C VAL A 582 1.46 4.95 -12.85
N LEU A 583 0.72 3.95 -12.37
CA LEU A 583 -0.63 4.14 -11.85
C LEU A 583 -0.65 5.13 -10.68
N ARG A 584 0.25 4.96 -9.70
CA ARG A 584 0.36 5.84 -8.52
C ARG A 584 0.55 7.30 -8.92
N HIS A 585 1.56 7.60 -9.73
CA HIS A 585 1.88 8.98 -10.07
C HIS A 585 0.86 9.58 -11.05
N LEU A 586 0.26 8.77 -11.92
CA LEU A 586 -0.82 9.21 -12.82
C LEU A 586 -2.07 9.61 -12.03
N ASN A 587 -2.51 8.76 -11.09
CA ASN A 587 -3.63 9.05 -10.20
C ASN A 587 -3.37 10.33 -9.40
N SER A 588 -2.15 10.47 -8.87
CA SER A 588 -1.76 11.64 -8.07
C SER A 588 -1.74 12.93 -8.90
N ALA A 589 -1.23 12.89 -10.12
CA ALA A 589 -1.18 14.04 -11.01
C ALA A 589 -2.59 14.49 -11.46
N ILE A 590 -3.49 13.55 -11.80
CA ILE A 590 -4.87 13.88 -12.17
C ILE A 590 -5.64 14.44 -10.96
N ASN A 591 -5.46 13.86 -9.77
CA ASN A 591 -6.03 14.41 -8.53
C ASN A 591 -5.56 15.85 -8.26
N ALA A 592 -4.26 16.12 -8.41
CA ALA A 592 -3.68 17.43 -8.13
C ALA A 592 -4.09 18.53 -9.13
N HIS A 593 -4.44 18.15 -10.37
CA HIS A 593 -4.65 19.10 -11.47
C HIS A 593 -6.07 19.10 -12.08
N GLY A 594 -6.96 18.22 -11.60
CA GLY A 594 -8.38 18.18 -11.95
C GLY A 594 -8.83 16.82 -12.51
N ILE A 595 -9.75 16.18 -11.78
CA ILE A 595 -10.26 14.82 -12.04
C ILE A 595 -11.34 14.73 -13.12
N ASP A 596 -12.09 15.82 -13.35
CA ASP A 596 -13.16 15.88 -14.33
C ASP A 596 -12.59 16.01 -15.73
N ILE A 597 -12.15 14.88 -16.30
CA ILE A 597 -11.49 14.87 -17.61
C ILE A 597 -12.47 14.56 -18.76
N THR A 598 -12.23 15.20 -19.89
CA THR A 598 -12.94 14.96 -21.15
C THR A 598 -12.60 13.58 -21.72
N THR A 599 -13.42 13.12 -22.67
CA THR A 599 -13.11 11.93 -23.47
C THR A 599 -11.72 12.03 -24.11
N PRO A 600 -10.81 11.06 -23.85
CA PRO A 600 -9.44 11.10 -24.33
C PRO A 600 -9.34 10.78 -25.82
N THR A 601 -8.33 11.35 -26.47
CA THR A 601 -7.98 11.07 -27.87
C THR A 601 -6.62 10.39 -27.93
N LYS A 602 -6.49 9.34 -28.75
CA LYS A 602 -5.28 8.53 -28.88
C LYS A 602 -4.67 8.71 -30.26
N GLN A 603 -3.35 8.94 -30.29
CA GLN A 603 -2.55 9.01 -31.51
C GLN A 603 -1.31 8.13 -31.36
N VAL A 604 -0.83 7.56 -32.47
CA VAL A 604 0.36 6.70 -32.48
C VAL A 604 1.35 7.27 -33.47
N THR A 605 2.54 7.63 -32.99
CA THR A 605 3.60 8.23 -33.80
C THR A 605 4.98 7.80 -33.28
N ASN A 606 5.90 7.43 -34.17
CA ASN A 606 7.32 7.19 -33.86
C ASN A 606 7.60 6.30 -32.63
N GLY A 607 6.89 5.18 -32.46
CA GLY A 607 7.09 4.28 -31.33
C GLY A 607 6.46 4.75 -30.01
N TRP A 608 5.60 5.77 -30.07
CA TRP A 608 4.85 6.29 -28.93
C TRP A 608 3.35 6.22 -29.19
N THR A 609 2.61 5.97 -28.12
CA THR A 609 1.18 6.25 -28.02
C THR A 609 1.01 7.51 -27.18
N THR A 610 0.40 8.54 -27.77
CA THR A 610 0.09 9.81 -27.12
C THR A 610 -1.41 9.88 -26.87
N ILE A 611 -1.80 10.16 -25.62
CA ILE A 611 -3.20 10.30 -25.20
C ILE A 611 -3.41 11.71 -24.67
N THR A 612 -4.31 12.45 -25.32
CA THR A 612 -4.62 13.84 -24.98
C THR A 612 -6.04 13.94 -24.42
N PHE A 613 -6.18 14.64 -23.29
CA PHE A 613 -7.44 14.90 -22.59
C PHE A 613 -7.35 16.21 -21.78
N HIS A 614 -8.48 16.74 -21.34
CA HIS A 614 -8.54 18.04 -20.66
C HIS A 614 -9.47 17.97 -19.45
N SER A 615 -9.17 18.70 -18.38
CA SER A 615 -10.16 19.16 -17.40
C SER A 615 -10.54 20.62 -17.69
N PRO A 616 -11.52 21.23 -16.98
CA PRO A 616 -11.90 22.61 -17.27
C PRO A 616 -10.74 23.62 -17.18
N GLN A 617 -9.73 23.36 -16.34
CA GLN A 617 -8.57 24.24 -16.14
C GLN A 617 -7.24 23.67 -16.68
N THR A 618 -7.18 22.40 -17.05
CA THR A 618 -5.91 21.71 -17.36
C THR A 618 -5.99 20.90 -18.65
N SER A 619 -4.90 20.88 -19.41
CA SER A 619 -4.67 19.99 -20.54
C SER A 619 -3.61 18.97 -20.17
N TYR A 620 -3.85 17.72 -20.54
CA TYR A 620 -2.99 16.59 -20.24
C TYR A 620 -2.54 15.92 -21.54
N CYS A 621 -1.27 15.55 -21.58
CA CYS A 621 -0.69 14.77 -22.66
C CYS A 621 0.12 13.61 -22.07
N LEU A 622 -0.45 12.41 -22.10
CA LEU A 622 0.16 11.18 -21.61
C LEU A 622 0.91 10.49 -22.74
N HIS A 623 2.20 10.26 -22.56
CA HIS A 623 3.06 9.60 -23.53
C HIS A 623 3.44 8.20 -23.03
N LEU A 624 3.10 7.20 -23.84
CA LEU A 624 3.26 5.78 -23.56
C LEU A 624 4.20 5.15 -24.60
N PRO A 625 5.42 4.73 -24.23
CA PRO A 625 6.41 4.21 -25.16
C PRO A 625 6.09 2.75 -25.53
N HIS A 626 6.25 2.38 -26.80
CA HIS A 626 6.02 1.00 -27.25
C HIS A 626 7.11 0.03 -26.80
N THR A 627 8.33 0.53 -26.61
CA THR A 627 9.49 -0.24 -26.15
C THR A 627 10.35 0.60 -25.20
N THR A 628 11.31 -0.01 -24.52
CA THR A 628 12.32 0.73 -23.74
C THR A 628 13.22 1.61 -24.59
N ASP A 629 13.30 1.32 -25.88
CA ASP A 629 14.21 1.98 -26.84
C ASP A 629 13.49 3.08 -27.64
N ALA A 630 12.28 3.48 -27.21
CA ALA A 630 11.51 4.51 -27.88
C ALA A 630 12.29 5.85 -27.92
N PRO A 631 12.32 6.56 -29.06
CA PRO A 631 13.09 7.80 -29.19
C PRO A 631 12.70 8.83 -28.12
N LEU A 632 13.69 9.54 -27.58
CA LEU A 632 13.45 10.61 -26.61
C LEU A 632 12.57 11.70 -27.24
N LEU A 633 11.47 12.02 -26.56
CA LEU A 633 10.65 13.19 -26.88
C LEU A 633 11.26 14.43 -26.21
N GLN A 634 11.08 15.59 -26.85
CA GLN A 634 11.34 16.87 -26.16
C GLN A 634 10.34 17.01 -25.00
N THR A 635 10.84 17.32 -23.82
CA THR A 635 10.03 17.47 -22.61
C THR A 635 9.76 18.94 -22.32
N GLU A 636 8.59 19.19 -21.73
CA GLU A 636 8.17 20.51 -21.33
C GLU A 636 8.48 20.75 -19.83
N PRO A 637 8.60 22.01 -19.36
CA PRO A 637 8.79 22.34 -17.94
C PRO A 637 7.61 22.01 -17.01
N THR A 638 6.73 21.10 -17.41
CA THR A 638 5.60 20.57 -16.61
C THR A 638 5.43 19.06 -16.80
N THR A 639 6.45 18.40 -17.33
CA THR A 639 6.46 16.96 -17.54
C THR A 639 6.76 16.22 -16.22
N ILE A 640 5.94 15.22 -15.92
CA ILE A 640 6.04 14.32 -14.78
C ILE A 640 6.52 12.96 -15.29
N ASP A 641 7.64 12.47 -14.77
CA ASP A 641 8.07 11.08 -14.94
C ASP A 641 7.17 10.17 -14.09
N LEU A 642 6.37 9.33 -14.74
CA LEU A 642 5.41 8.49 -14.02
C LEU A 642 6.06 7.28 -13.35
N THR A 643 7.35 7.01 -13.54
CA THR A 643 8.06 5.95 -12.83
C THR A 643 8.71 6.44 -11.55
N THR A 644 9.18 7.69 -11.52
CA THR A 644 9.88 8.27 -10.36
C THR A 644 9.04 9.29 -9.59
N GLY A 645 7.98 9.81 -10.21
CA GLY A 645 7.15 10.91 -9.72
C GLY A 645 7.80 12.28 -9.87
N ALA A 646 9.01 12.37 -10.43
CA ALA A 646 9.74 13.62 -10.54
C ALA A 646 9.10 14.58 -11.56
N ILE A 647 9.00 15.85 -11.18
CA ILE A 647 8.48 16.95 -11.98
C ILE A 647 9.68 17.71 -12.57
N ASN A 648 9.60 18.09 -13.84
CA ASN A 648 10.61 18.91 -14.52
C ASN A 648 11.98 18.25 -14.63
N THR A 649 12.00 16.93 -14.80
CA THR A 649 13.23 16.17 -15.04
C THR A 649 13.90 16.70 -16.31
N ARG A 650 15.08 17.32 -16.19
CA ARG A 650 15.88 17.83 -17.32
C ARG A 650 16.23 16.73 -18.35
N LYS A 651 16.10 15.45 -17.97
CA LYS A 651 16.19 14.26 -18.81
C LYS A 651 15.27 13.16 -18.27
N LEU A 652 14.34 12.69 -19.08
CA LEU A 652 13.65 11.42 -18.82
C LEU A 652 14.57 10.26 -19.20
N SER A 653 14.44 9.12 -18.52
CA SER A 653 15.05 7.88 -19.00
C SER A 653 14.35 7.40 -20.28
N GLU A 654 15.10 6.76 -21.18
CA GLU A 654 14.56 6.21 -22.43
C GLU A 654 13.40 5.23 -22.16
N GLY A 655 12.37 5.30 -23.00
CA GLY A 655 11.21 4.40 -22.90
C GLY A 655 10.44 4.46 -21.57
N THR A 656 10.33 5.67 -20.99
CA THR A 656 9.60 5.94 -19.73
C THR A 656 8.25 6.62 -20.00
N GLN A 657 7.19 6.13 -19.34
CA GLN A 657 5.86 6.78 -19.36
C GLN A 657 5.95 8.14 -18.67
N HIS A 658 5.41 9.17 -19.30
CA HIS A 658 5.41 10.52 -18.74
C HIS A 658 4.13 11.26 -19.08
N LEU A 659 3.76 12.21 -18.21
CA LEU A 659 2.56 13.04 -18.34
C LEU A 659 2.98 14.50 -18.39
N THR A 660 2.60 15.22 -19.44
CA THR A 660 2.74 16.67 -19.50
C THR A 660 1.42 17.32 -19.09
N VAL A 661 1.49 18.27 -18.14
CA VAL A 661 0.33 18.96 -17.57
C VAL A 661 0.42 20.45 -17.89
N GLN A 662 -0.57 21.05 -18.53
CA GLN A 662 -0.55 22.46 -18.93
C GLN A 662 -1.85 23.17 -18.58
N PRO A 663 -1.84 24.47 -18.21
CA PRO A 663 -3.09 25.23 -18.08
C PRO A 663 -3.88 25.23 -19.41
N SER A 664 -5.20 25.06 -19.34
CA SER A 664 -6.07 25.10 -20.51
C SER A 664 -6.04 26.48 -21.18
N GLN A 665 -5.83 26.52 -22.50
CA GLN A 665 -5.69 27.76 -23.28
C GLN A 665 -6.97 28.62 -23.33
N SER A 666 -8.10 28.15 -22.78
CA SER A 666 -9.37 28.90 -22.73
C SER A 666 -9.30 30.15 -21.83
N LEU A 667 -8.36 30.20 -20.87
CA LEU A 667 -8.17 31.35 -19.99
C LEU A 667 -7.23 32.44 -20.57
N THR A 668 -6.37 32.10 -21.52
CA THR A 668 -5.41 33.05 -22.10
C THR A 668 -6.09 34.06 -23.02
N GLN A 669 -7.22 33.71 -23.66
CA GLN A 669 -7.98 34.65 -24.50
C GLN A 669 -8.91 35.58 -23.68
N ALA A 670 -9.27 35.22 -22.44
CA ALA A 670 -10.10 36.07 -21.57
C ALA A 670 -9.29 37.16 -20.86
N ARG A 671 -7.99 36.94 -20.60
CA ARG A 671 -7.10 37.96 -20.00
C ARG A 671 -6.48 38.93 -21.00
N ILE A 672 -6.56 38.67 -22.30
CA ILE A 672 -6.08 39.58 -23.36
C ILE A 672 -7.22 40.50 -23.88
N ARG A 673 -8.46 40.32 -23.39
CA ARG A 673 -9.63 41.14 -23.76
C ARG A 673 -10.29 41.90 -22.60
N LYS A 674 -9.55 42.25 -21.55
CA LYS A 674 -9.98 43.22 -20.54
C LYS A 674 -9.00 44.38 -20.44
#